data_AF-A0A3E0PC21-F1
#
_entry.id   AF-A0A3E0PC21-F1
#
_cell.length_a   1.000
_cell.length_b   1.000
_cell.length_c   1.000
_cell.angle_alpha   90.00
_cell.angle_beta   90.00
_cell.angle_gamma   90.00
#
_symmetry.space_group_name_H-M   'P 1'
#
loop_
_entity.id
_entity.type
_entity.pdbx_description
1 polymer ?
#
loop_
_entity_poly.entity_id
_entity_poly.type
_entity_poly.pdbx_seq_one_letter_code
_entity_poly.pdbx_strand_id
1 'polypeptide(L)'
;MSNEINDLVGFEQFHVDTRKAVLWFDGELVDVPMKSVELLSVLIKRPGEVISKESLMNAVWGDAFVEESVLTQNIYRLRKIFRESGIETELIQTVPRRGYMIVGTIETDEIAEISVEHERIERTFVVDDEQELLTSIPLRKGINRPVAFSLGVIALPVAVLFGVAVWNRMAEDRPAALPIIENVRFERITESGRAIEPAISRDNRNLAYVRSGNNEHTIVLRNIATGSETVVVGPKEHELASLSFSPESDHLYYIAREKESPDSTVYKIPLFGGNERKILTGIRHFVSVSPKSGRLAYIRHESETNTYHLMESGPDGSGERRIATRKPPEFFQDWNTYPAWSPDESKIVMPAHSQPGEGRETSENYLIAVETESGKETRIKHPEWAGVGNVFWASDGKSLFVSAREKADSFMQIWRLKYPTGEANRVTNDTNDYRDFKLSANSELIVAANVSSSSDLFVVDTADPSSSQRLTKQNLANFGRWGLDWFPDGKYLVVVKNKGRNDGELFKIDVTNGKESQLTYFEGASVLGPRVAPDGTVFFASNRTGKWHIWSIAGDGTGLKQITFGASGENHPDVSSDGTYLYFGRPGRAPTELWRKQLPDGEDERLNFRTAGPTRMSPTNPSQLVSFLYVQDAKYPWTVVLADLDQRSGPENLYFEPENHVFAWDRSGSGIYFGKKSLSVSNLWFKPIDKQPARQVTDYDTGKVVGVAVSSDGSRIALSRENTVSNLFMIKGFLGN
;
A
#
# COMPACT_ATOMS: atom_id res chain seq x y z
N MET A 1 43.95 4.49 25.89
CA MET A 1 44.01 3.14 26.47
C MET A 1 42.75 2.89 27.30
N SER A 2 41.77 2.20 26.71
CA SER A 2 40.90 1.20 27.33
C SER A 2 39.83 0.78 26.30
N ASN A 3 40.15 -0.31 25.60
CA ASN A 3 39.28 -1.31 24.96
C ASN A 3 37.96 -0.86 24.31
N GLU A 4 38.02 -0.51 23.02
CA GLU A 4 36.89 -0.72 22.10
C GLU A 4 36.77 -2.22 21.85
N ILE A 5 35.86 -2.89 22.57
CA ILE A 5 35.56 -4.31 22.35
C ILE A 5 34.66 -4.42 21.11
N ASN A 6 35.12 -5.21 20.13
CA ASN A 6 34.43 -5.51 18.87
C ASN A 6 33.08 -6.23 19.09
N ASP A 7 32.05 -5.84 18.32
CA ASP A 7 30.68 -6.39 18.38
C ASP A 7 30.34 -7.33 17.20
N LEU A 8 31.36 -7.74 16.43
CA LEU A 8 31.24 -8.77 15.40
C LEU A 8 31.49 -10.14 16.04
N VAL A 9 30.56 -11.07 15.84
CA VAL A 9 30.67 -12.43 16.39
C VAL A 9 30.59 -13.44 15.25
N GLY A 10 31.61 -14.28 15.11
CA GLY A 10 31.68 -15.38 14.17
C GLY A 10 31.14 -16.67 14.76
N PHE A 11 30.47 -17.48 13.95
CA PHE A 11 30.13 -18.87 14.28
C PHE A 11 29.96 -19.66 12.99
N GLU A 12 30.62 -20.82 12.87
CA GLU A 12 30.73 -21.53 11.59
C GLU A 12 31.26 -20.59 10.48
N GLN A 13 30.55 -20.47 9.34
CA GLN A 13 30.86 -19.54 8.25
C GLN A 13 30.06 -18.22 8.35
N PHE A 14 29.32 -18.02 9.43
CA PHE A 14 28.50 -16.83 9.65
C PHE A 14 29.24 -15.78 10.49
N HIS A 15 29.00 -14.51 10.16
CA HIS A 15 29.41 -13.38 10.98
C HIS A 15 28.18 -12.53 11.31
N VAL A 16 28.02 -12.12 12.57
CA VAL A 16 26.92 -11.26 13.02
C VAL A 16 27.48 -9.97 13.60
N ASP A 17 27.06 -8.84 13.06
CA ASP A 17 27.27 -7.52 13.69
C ASP A 17 26.09 -7.27 14.61
N THR A 18 26.31 -7.46 15.91
CA THR A 18 25.25 -7.36 16.90
C THR A 18 24.77 -5.93 17.16
N ARG A 19 25.50 -4.90 16.68
CA ARG A 19 25.07 -3.49 16.73
C ARG A 19 24.23 -3.11 15.52
N LYS A 20 24.65 -3.54 14.33
CA LYS A 20 23.94 -3.22 13.08
C LYS A 20 22.80 -4.19 12.78
N ALA A 21 22.71 -5.30 13.52
CA ALA A 21 21.75 -6.38 13.30
C ALA A 21 21.84 -6.94 11.87
N VAL A 22 23.07 -7.21 11.44
CA VAL A 22 23.39 -7.74 10.12
C VAL A 22 24.07 -9.12 10.24
N LEU A 23 23.72 -10.02 9.32
CA LEU A 23 24.27 -11.37 9.22
C LEU A 23 24.98 -11.54 7.86
N TRP A 24 26.21 -12.02 7.87
CA TRP A 24 26.96 -12.45 6.68
C TRP A 24 27.18 -13.95 6.70
N PHE A 25 27.29 -14.56 5.53
CA PHE A 25 27.70 -15.94 5.31
C PHE A 25 28.77 -15.95 4.22
N ASP A 26 29.96 -16.49 4.51
CA ASP A 26 31.10 -16.53 3.58
C ASP A 26 31.43 -15.17 2.92
N GLY A 27 31.33 -14.09 3.70
CA GLY A 27 31.58 -12.71 3.23
C GLY A 27 30.42 -12.05 2.49
N GLU A 28 29.34 -12.77 2.15
CA GLU A 28 28.15 -12.22 1.52
C GLU A 28 27.05 -11.89 2.53
N LEU A 29 26.29 -10.83 2.26
CA LEU A 29 25.18 -10.39 3.12
C LEU A 29 23.98 -11.35 3.00
N VAL A 30 23.47 -11.83 4.14
CA VAL A 30 22.29 -12.72 4.17
C VAL A 30 21.02 -11.89 4.37
N ASP A 31 20.05 -12.01 3.46
CA ASP A 31 18.75 -11.32 3.55
C ASP A 31 17.91 -11.93 4.69
N VAL A 32 18.02 -11.33 5.88
CA VAL A 32 17.34 -11.76 7.10
C VAL A 32 16.71 -10.55 7.78
N PRO A 33 15.43 -10.62 8.21
CA PRO A 33 14.82 -9.52 8.93
C PRO A 33 15.57 -9.17 10.21
N MET A 34 15.72 -7.86 10.48
CA MET A 34 16.46 -7.33 11.62
C MET A 34 16.12 -8.02 12.94
N LYS A 35 14.83 -8.27 13.22
CA LYS A 35 14.39 -8.96 14.45
C LYS A 35 14.83 -10.41 14.55
N SER A 36 15.02 -11.10 13.41
CA SER A 36 15.63 -12.44 13.42
C SER A 36 17.12 -12.35 13.74
N VAL A 37 17.84 -11.32 13.28
CA VAL A 37 19.27 -11.11 13.59
C VAL A 37 19.48 -10.65 15.03
N GLU A 38 18.61 -9.79 15.57
CA GLU A 38 18.59 -9.41 16.99
C GLU A 38 18.35 -10.64 17.88
N LEU A 39 17.38 -11.49 17.51
CA LEU A 39 17.13 -12.76 18.21
C LEU A 39 18.36 -13.67 18.20
N LEU A 40 18.99 -13.80 17.03
CA LEU A 40 20.24 -14.55 16.89
C LEU A 40 21.36 -13.95 17.75
N SER A 41 21.46 -12.63 17.81
CA SER A 41 22.44 -11.91 18.64
C SER A 41 22.26 -12.19 20.13
N VAL A 42 21.02 -12.30 20.62
CA VAL A 42 20.74 -12.66 22.01
C VAL A 42 21.19 -14.10 22.31
N LEU A 43 20.95 -15.03 21.37
CA LEU A 43 21.34 -16.43 21.53
C LEU A 43 22.87 -16.61 21.45
N ILE A 44 23.53 -15.97 20.48
CA ILE A 44 24.99 -16.04 20.26
C ILE A 44 25.79 -15.45 21.41
N LYS A 45 25.24 -14.45 22.12
CA LYS A 45 25.88 -13.88 23.31
C LYS A 45 25.89 -14.85 24.51
N ARG A 46 25.13 -15.95 24.46
CA ARG A 46 25.03 -16.96 25.54
C ARG A 46 25.05 -18.39 24.95
N PRO A 47 26.15 -18.82 24.31
CA PRO A 47 26.24 -20.15 23.71
C PRO A 47 26.04 -21.24 24.76
N GLY A 48 25.26 -22.28 24.42
CA GLY A 48 25.01 -23.40 25.32
C GLY A 48 24.09 -23.10 26.51
N GLU A 49 23.59 -21.86 26.67
CA GLU A 49 22.59 -21.53 27.68
C GLU A 49 21.16 -21.65 27.14
N VAL A 50 20.26 -22.20 27.95
CA VAL A 50 18.83 -22.25 27.63
C VAL A 50 18.19 -20.93 28.01
N ILE A 51 17.83 -20.12 27.01
CA ILE A 51 17.13 -18.85 27.21
C ILE A 51 15.62 -19.08 27.09
N SER A 52 14.86 -18.61 28.07
CA SER A 52 13.41 -18.75 28.08
C SER A 52 12.76 -17.98 26.94
N LYS A 53 11.59 -18.45 26.49
CA LYS A 53 10.83 -17.77 25.43
C LYS A 53 10.48 -16.34 25.83
N GLU A 54 10.07 -16.14 27.08
CA GLU A 54 9.76 -14.82 27.64
C GLU A 54 10.97 -13.89 27.64
N SER A 55 12.15 -14.38 28.05
CA SER A 55 13.37 -13.57 28.03
C SER A 55 13.84 -13.23 26.61
N LEU A 56 13.70 -14.15 25.64
CA LEU A 56 13.98 -13.87 24.23
C LEU A 56 12.98 -12.85 23.66
N MET A 57 11.70 -12.98 24.00
CA MET A 57 10.65 -12.06 23.56
C MET A 57 10.90 -10.66 24.11
N ASN A 58 11.19 -10.54 25.41
CA ASN A 58 11.48 -9.24 26.04
C ASN A 58 12.80 -8.62 25.54
N ALA A 59 13.83 -9.42 25.27
CA ALA A 59 15.13 -8.89 24.83
C ALA A 59 15.09 -8.31 23.41
N VAL A 60 14.27 -8.86 22.52
CA VAL A 60 14.22 -8.48 21.10
C VAL A 60 13.04 -7.55 20.80
N TRP A 61 11.92 -7.71 21.52
CA TRP A 61 10.69 -6.97 21.29
C TRP A 61 10.21 -6.23 22.55
N GLY A 62 11.09 -5.85 23.49
CA GLY A 62 10.70 -5.27 24.79
C GLY A 62 9.67 -4.12 24.74
N ASP A 63 9.61 -3.35 23.65
CA ASP A 63 8.66 -2.25 23.44
C ASP A 63 7.44 -2.63 22.57
N ALA A 64 7.33 -3.89 22.12
CA ALA A 64 6.32 -4.41 21.21
C ALA A 64 5.75 -5.75 21.71
N PHE A 65 4.44 -5.83 21.92
CA PHE A 65 3.81 -7.09 22.29
C PHE A 65 3.76 -8.05 21.09
N VAL A 66 4.48 -9.17 21.19
CA VAL A 66 4.52 -10.21 20.15
C VAL A 66 4.05 -11.56 20.70
N GLU A 67 3.30 -12.30 19.89
CA GLU A 67 2.92 -13.67 20.23
C GLU A 67 4.12 -14.62 20.16
N GLU A 68 4.06 -15.72 20.91
CA GLU A 68 5.07 -16.79 20.85
C GLU A 68 5.21 -17.41 19.44
N SER A 69 4.16 -17.30 18.63
CA SER A 69 4.16 -17.66 17.21
C SER A 69 5.21 -16.87 16.42
N VAL A 70 5.43 -15.59 16.75
CA VAL A 70 6.45 -14.72 16.13
C VAL A 70 7.85 -15.20 16.50
N LEU A 71 8.11 -15.50 17.77
CA LEU A 71 9.39 -16.10 18.19
C LEU A 71 9.65 -17.41 17.44
N THR A 72 8.64 -18.27 17.37
CA THR A 72 8.74 -19.57 16.68
C THR A 72 9.01 -19.42 15.18
N GLN A 73 8.38 -18.44 14.52
CA GLN A 73 8.63 -18.13 13.11
C GLN A 73 10.06 -17.61 12.86
N ASN A 74 10.58 -16.77 13.76
CA ASN A 74 11.95 -16.26 13.66
C ASN A 74 12.98 -17.38 13.88
N ILE A 75 12.76 -18.28 14.86
CA ILE A 75 13.60 -19.47 15.07
C ILE A 75 13.56 -20.39 13.85
N TYR A 76 12.37 -20.63 13.28
CA TYR A 76 12.22 -21.43 12.07
C TYR A 76 12.98 -20.81 10.89
N ARG A 77 12.89 -19.49 10.72
CA ARG A 77 13.60 -18.76 9.65
C ARG A 77 15.12 -18.90 9.80
N LEU A 78 15.66 -18.68 11.00
CA LEU A 78 17.10 -18.84 11.26
C LEU A 78 17.58 -20.26 10.98
N ARG A 79 16.85 -21.28 11.44
CA ARG A 79 17.16 -22.69 11.14
C ARG A 79 17.13 -22.99 9.66
N LYS A 80 16.16 -22.43 8.94
CA LYS A 80 16.03 -22.60 7.49
C LYS A 80 17.26 -22.01 6.78
N ILE A 81 17.67 -20.80 7.15
CA ILE A 81 18.88 -20.15 6.60
C ILE A 81 20.12 -21.02 6.84
N PHE A 82 20.33 -21.49 8.08
CA PHE A 82 21.49 -22.34 8.38
C PHE A 82 21.51 -23.62 7.53
N ARG A 83 20.35 -24.26 7.33
CA ARG A 83 20.23 -25.46 6.49
C ARG A 83 20.46 -25.17 5.00
N GLU A 84 19.92 -24.06 4.49
CA GLU A 84 20.09 -23.64 3.09
C GLU A 84 21.55 -23.24 2.79
N SER A 85 22.27 -22.78 3.81
CA SER A 85 23.72 -22.51 3.79
C SER A 85 24.59 -23.76 3.96
N GLY A 86 24.01 -24.97 3.96
CA GLY A 86 24.78 -26.22 4.01
C GLY A 86 25.21 -26.68 5.41
N ILE A 87 24.73 -26.03 6.48
CA ILE A 87 24.97 -26.48 7.85
C ILE A 87 24.01 -27.63 8.20
N GLU A 88 24.53 -28.85 8.28
CA GLU A 88 23.73 -30.06 8.59
C GLU A 88 23.32 -30.14 10.07
N THR A 89 24.07 -29.48 10.96
CA THR A 89 23.79 -29.44 12.39
C THR A 89 22.70 -28.40 12.71
N GLU A 90 21.72 -28.78 13.53
CA GLU A 90 20.69 -27.83 13.97
C GLU A 90 21.25 -26.90 15.06
N LEU A 91 21.87 -25.79 14.62
CA LEU A 91 22.57 -24.82 15.48
C LEU A 91 21.67 -24.20 16.55
N ILE A 92 20.37 -24.00 16.30
CA ILE A 92 19.44 -23.53 17.33
C ILE A 92 18.58 -24.71 17.76
N GLN A 93 18.70 -25.15 19.01
CA GLN A 93 17.94 -26.27 19.56
C GLN A 93 16.75 -25.81 20.39
N THR A 94 15.64 -26.55 20.31
CA THR A 94 14.47 -26.33 21.18
C THR A 94 14.60 -27.22 22.41
N VAL A 95 14.56 -26.60 23.59
CA VAL A 95 14.51 -27.33 24.86
C VAL A 95 13.04 -27.34 25.33
N PRO A 96 12.35 -28.49 25.28
CA PRO A 96 10.91 -28.55 25.55
C PRO A 96 10.54 -27.90 26.89
N ARG A 97 9.50 -27.04 26.87
CA ARG A 97 8.99 -26.27 28.03
C ARG A 97 9.98 -25.33 28.71
N ARG A 98 11.19 -25.15 28.18
CA ARG A 98 12.23 -24.29 28.77
C ARG A 98 12.65 -23.14 27.86
N GLY A 99 12.76 -23.35 26.54
CA GLY A 99 13.11 -22.28 25.61
C GLY A 99 13.99 -22.73 24.45
N TYR A 100 14.93 -21.89 24.06
CA TYR A 100 15.85 -22.13 22.96
C TYR A 100 17.30 -21.95 23.41
N MET A 101 18.21 -22.64 22.72
CA MET A 101 19.65 -22.60 22.98
C MET A 101 20.36 -22.65 21.63
N ILE A 102 21.47 -21.94 21.49
CA ILE A 102 22.36 -22.10 20.34
C ILE A 102 23.52 -23.03 20.70
N VAL A 103 23.87 -23.91 19.77
CA VAL A 103 24.98 -24.86 19.83
C VAL A 103 25.89 -24.62 18.63
N GLY A 104 27.19 -24.71 18.83
CA GLY A 104 28.21 -24.42 17.82
C GLY A 104 29.43 -23.76 18.46
N THR A 105 30.56 -23.75 17.75
CA THR A 105 31.76 -23.01 18.16
C THR A 105 31.54 -21.54 17.80
N ILE A 106 31.46 -20.68 18.81
CA ILE A 106 31.31 -19.22 18.62
C ILE A 106 32.68 -18.59 18.81
N GLU A 107 33.22 -18.02 17.75
CA GLU A 107 34.52 -17.35 17.73
C GLU A 107 34.28 -15.84 17.73
N THR A 108 34.76 -15.16 18.77
CA THR A 108 34.84 -13.69 18.77
C THR A 108 36.11 -13.31 18.03
N ASP A 109 36.01 -13.10 16.72
CA ASP A 109 37.16 -12.69 15.91
C ASP A 109 37.49 -11.21 16.12
N GLU A 110 38.74 -10.95 16.53
CA GLU A 110 39.42 -9.67 16.32
C GLU A 110 39.74 -9.57 14.82
N ILE A 111 38.99 -8.76 14.07
CA ILE A 111 39.14 -8.66 12.62
C ILE A 111 40.52 -8.12 12.24
N ALA A 112 41.28 -8.92 11.48
CA ALA A 112 42.26 -8.43 10.52
C ALA A 112 41.51 -7.73 9.38
N GLU A 113 41.83 -6.45 9.14
CA GLU A 113 41.25 -5.56 8.13
C GLU A 113 40.85 -6.28 6.83
N ILE A 114 39.54 -6.45 6.60
CA ILE A 114 39.01 -6.70 5.26
C ILE A 114 38.99 -5.34 4.55
N SER A 115 40.01 -5.10 3.74
CA SER A 115 40.12 -3.94 2.86
C SER A 115 39.06 -4.00 1.76
N VAL A 116 37.92 -3.35 1.99
CA VAL A 116 37.00 -2.97 0.90
C VAL A 116 37.48 -1.62 0.38
N GLU A 117 38.21 -1.65 -0.73
CA GLU A 117 38.65 -0.49 -1.49
C GLU A 117 37.40 0.23 -2.04
N HIS A 118 36.89 1.19 -1.26
CA HIS A 118 35.89 2.14 -1.73
C HIS A 118 36.61 3.21 -2.54
N GLU A 119 36.63 3.05 -3.86
CA GLU A 119 37.03 4.11 -4.79
C GLU A 119 35.95 5.20 -4.78
N ARG A 120 36.14 6.19 -3.92
CA ARG A 120 35.26 7.35 -3.75
C ARG A 120 35.58 8.37 -4.85
N ILE A 121 34.84 8.33 -5.95
CA ILE A 121 34.88 9.40 -6.96
C ILE A 121 34.13 10.62 -6.39
N GLU A 122 34.86 11.57 -5.79
CA GLU A 122 34.36 12.93 -5.58
C GLU A 122 34.30 13.66 -6.93
N ARG A 123 33.12 13.75 -7.54
CA ARG A 123 32.87 14.68 -8.65
C ARG A 123 32.66 16.09 -8.11
N THR A 124 33.74 16.85 -8.07
CA THR A 124 33.70 18.31 -7.95
C THR A 124 33.05 18.90 -9.21
N PHE A 125 31.99 19.70 -9.03
CA PHE A 125 31.38 20.48 -10.09
C PHE A 125 32.40 21.51 -10.63
N VAL A 126 32.77 21.38 -11.89
CA VAL A 126 33.53 22.38 -12.64
C VAL A 126 32.52 23.25 -13.39
N VAL A 127 32.46 24.53 -13.02
CA VAL A 127 31.93 25.61 -13.86
C VAL A 127 33.14 26.21 -14.56
N ASP A 128 33.23 26.04 -15.87
CA ASP A 128 34.18 26.76 -16.72
C ASP A 128 33.62 28.16 -16.99
N ASP A 129 34.43 29.18 -16.74
CA ASP A 129 34.51 30.32 -17.65
C ASP A 129 35.88 30.99 -17.54
N GLU A 130 36.42 31.33 -18.71
CA GLU A 130 37.76 31.81 -19.00
C GLU A 130 38.14 33.15 -18.33
N GLN A 131 39.42 33.34 -17.98
CA GLN A 131 40.42 34.16 -18.72
C GLN A 131 41.54 34.72 -17.82
N GLU A 132 42.74 34.77 -18.40
CA GLU A 132 44.05 35.15 -17.84
C GLU A 132 44.12 36.52 -17.13
N LEU A 133 44.96 36.64 -16.08
CA LEU A 133 46.21 37.45 -16.14
C LEU A 133 47.03 37.31 -14.84
N LEU A 134 48.31 36.96 -15.02
CA LEU A 134 49.38 37.15 -14.03
C LEU A 134 49.62 38.66 -13.80
N THR A 135 49.81 39.09 -12.55
CA THR A 135 50.89 40.05 -12.17
C THR A 135 50.99 40.27 -10.65
N SER A 136 52.23 40.12 -10.15
CA SER A 136 52.92 40.79 -9.03
C SER A 136 52.14 41.22 -7.78
N ILE A 137 52.67 40.96 -6.57
CA ILE A 137 53.42 41.94 -5.75
C ILE A 137 54.08 41.22 -4.54
N PRO A 138 55.20 41.73 -3.99
CA PRO A 138 56.28 40.93 -3.43
C PRO A 138 56.30 40.81 -1.89
N LEU A 139 57.10 39.84 -1.44
CA LEU A 139 57.53 39.64 -0.05
C LEU A 139 58.26 40.87 0.54
N ARG A 140 57.86 41.33 1.74
CA ARG A 140 58.78 42.02 2.67
C ARG A 140 58.46 41.83 4.16
N LYS A 141 59.43 41.16 4.80
CA LYS A 141 59.91 41.11 6.20
C LYS A 141 59.22 41.95 7.30
N GLY A 142 58.86 41.24 8.37
CA GLY A 142 59.52 41.39 9.69
C GLY A 142 58.62 41.83 10.85
N ILE A 143 58.53 41.00 11.91
CA ILE A 143 58.65 41.32 13.37
C ILE A 143 58.62 39.99 14.17
N ASN A 144 59.39 39.93 15.27
CA ASN A 144 59.69 38.77 16.12
C ASN A 144 58.61 38.41 17.17
N ARG A 145 58.36 37.09 17.35
CA ARG A 145 58.02 36.23 18.54
C ARG A 145 57.17 36.78 19.73
N PRO A 146 56.53 35.92 20.57
CA PRO A 146 55.80 34.64 20.38
C PRO A 146 54.35 34.74 20.99
N VAL A 147 53.65 33.62 21.23
CA VAL A 147 52.32 33.47 21.88
C VAL A 147 51.14 33.28 20.92
N ALA A 148 50.80 32.02 20.64
CA ALA A 148 49.43 31.58 20.30
C ALA A 148 49.30 30.07 20.54
N PHE A 149 49.54 29.61 21.78
CA PHE A 149 49.17 28.27 22.24
C PHE A 149 47.84 28.30 23.03
N SER A 150 47.00 29.30 22.80
CA SER A 150 45.82 29.61 23.62
C SER A 150 44.54 29.90 22.83
N LEU A 151 44.44 29.45 21.57
CA LEU A 151 43.18 29.44 20.81
C LEU A 151 42.66 28.04 20.45
N GLY A 152 43.52 27.02 20.47
CA GLY A 152 43.10 25.62 20.26
C GLY A 152 42.34 24.99 21.43
N VAL A 153 42.48 25.54 22.64
CA VAL A 153 41.86 24.98 23.86
C VAL A 153 40.41 25.47 24.06
N ILE A 154 39.98 26.54 23.38
CA ILE A 154 38.59 27.06 23.46
C ILE A 154 37.75 26.58 22.27
N ALA A 155 38.36 26.29 21.12
CA ALA A 155 37.64 25.83 19.93
C ALA A 155 37.01 24.43 20.10
N LEU A 156 37.69 23.51 20.79
CA LEU A 156 37.17 22.16 21.03
C LEU A 156 35.94 22.15 21.95
N PRO A 157 35.94 22.82 23.12
CA PRO A 157 34.75 22.92 23.96
C PRO A 157 33.57 23.59 23.25
N VAL A 158 33.82 24.62 22.44
CA VAL A 158 32.77 25.30 21.68
C VAL A 158 32.20 24.41 20.57
N ALA A 159 33.04 23.65 19.86
CA ALA A 159 32.59 22.68 18.86
C ALA A 159 31.82 21.51 19.49
N VAL A 160 32.23 21.05 20.67
CA VAL A 160 31.50 20.04 21.45
C VAL A 160 30.17 20.59 21.97
N LEU A 161 30.15 21.82 22.50
CA LEU A 161 28.91 22.48 22.93
C LEU A 161 27.97 22.75 21.75
N PHE A 162 28.51 23.12 20.59
CA PHE A 162 27.73 23.28 19.36
C PHE A 162 27.22 21.94 18.86
N GLY A 163 28.03 20.88 18.90
CA GLY A 163 27.63 19.52 18.59
C GLY A 163 26.55 18.98 19.53
N VAL A 164 26.65 19.25 20.84
CA VAL A 164 25.65 18.90 21.85
C VAL A 164 24.39 19.74 21.70
N ALA A 165 24.50 21.03 21.35
CA ALA A 165 23.35 21.88 21.08
C ALA A 165 22.62 21.45 19.80
N VAL A 166 23.36 21.11 18.74
CA VAL A 166 22.80 20.54 17.51
C VAL A 166 22.19 19.16 17.77
N TRP A 167 22.86 18.31 18.57
CA TRP A 167 22.33 17.01 18.98
C TRP A 167 21.06 17.15 19.81
N ASN A 168 21.02 18.06 20.79
CA ASN A 168 19.84 18.30 21.61
C ASN A 168 18.70 18.90 20.78
N ARG A 169 19.00 19.79 19.82
CA ARG A 169 18.00 20.34 18.90
C ARG A 169 17.49 19.29 17.92
N MET A 170 18.36 18.40 17.42
CA MET A 170 17.98 17.24 16.60
C MET A 170 17.26 16.15 17.42
N ALA A 171 17.53 16.04 18.72
CA ALA A 171 16.84 15.16 19.64
C ALA A 171 15.47 15.74 20.06
N GLU A 172 15.33 17.07 20.12
CA GLU A 172 14.05 17.79 20.27
C GLU A 172 13.20 17.68 19.00
N ASP A 173 13.81 17.62 17.82
CA ASP A 173 13.15 17.37 16.52
C ASP A 173 12.83 15.88 16.26
N ARG A 174 13.17 14.96 17.18
CA ARG A 174 12.55 13.63 17.13
C ARG A 174 11.09 13.82 17.54
N PRO A 175 10.11 13.58 16.66
CA PRO A 175 8.72 13.57 17.09
C PRO A 175 8.63 12.57 18.24
N ALA A 176 8.24 13.05 19.42
CA ALA A 176 7.99 12.17 20.55
C ALA A 176 7.06 11.07 20.05
N ALA A 177 7.45 9.80 20.24
CA ALA A 177 6.57 8.69 19.92
C ALA A 177 5.25 8.96 20.64
N LEU A 178 4.16 9.09 19.87
CA LEU A 178 2.86 9.41 20.45
C LEU A 178 2.49 8.31 21.46
N PRO A 179 1.86 8.64 22.59
CA PRO A 179 1.61 7.67 23.65
C PRO A 179 0.79 6.50 23.09
N ILE A 180 1.26 5.28 23.39
CA ILE A 180 0.58 4.03 23.04
C ILE A 180 -0.25 3.60 24.26
N ILE A 181 -1.49 3.16 24.04
CA ILE A 181 -2.30 2.60 25.12
C ILE A 181 -1.82 1.18 25.43
N GLU A 182 -1.34 0.98 26.66
CA GLU A 182 -0.90 -0.33 27.14
C GLU A 182 -2.11 -1.25 27.44
N ASN A 183 -1.92 -2.58 27.36
CA ASN A 183 -2.93 -3.62 27.66
C ASN A 183 -4.09 -3.82 26.66
N VAL A 184 -3.91 -3.42 25.39
CA VAL A 184 -4.87 -3.72 24.32
C VAL A 184 -4.86 -5.22 23.99
N ARG A 185 -6.03 -5.86 23.97
CA ARG A 185 -6.20 -7.29 23.65
C ARG A 185 -6.90 -7.48 22.31
N PHE A 186 -6.38 -8.39 21.51
CA PHE A 186 -6.94 -8.79 20.22
C PHE A 186 -7.52 -10.20 20.29
N GLU A 187 -8.73 -10.37 19.78
CA GLU A 187 -9.42 -11.67 19.74
C GLU A 187 -10.02 -11.87 18.35
N ARG A 188 -9.57 -12.89 17.62
CA ARG A 188 -10.13 -13.22 16.30
C ARG A 188 -11.54 -13.78 16.46
N ILE A 189 -12.49 -13.26 15.69
CA ILE A 189 -13.91 -13.66 15.73
C ILE A 189 -14.26 -14.63 14.60
N THR A 190 -13.68 -14.41 13.43
CA THR A 190 -13.97 -15.19 12.22
C THR A 190 -12.69 -15.84 11.68
N GLU A 191 -12.85 -17.03 11.13
CA GLU A 191 -11.74 -17.82 10.53
C GLU A 191 -11.97 -18.12 9.05
N SER A 192 -13.13 -17.75 8.50
CA SER A 192 -13.50 -18.05 7.13
C SER A 192 -12.68 -17.29 6.08
N GLY A 193 -11.96 -16.23 6.49
CA GLY A 193 -11.20 -15.39 5.57
C GLY A 193 -12.06 -14.55 4.63
N ARG A 194 -13.36 -14.45 4.90
CA ARG A 194 -14.37 -13.88 4.00
C ARG A 194 -15.24 -12.81 4.65
N ALA A 195 -14.93 -12.41 5.88
CA ALA A 195 -15.77 -11.50 6.67
C ALA A 195 -15.29 -10.05 6.53
N ILE A 196 -16.19 -9.15 6.11
CA ILE A 196 -15.97 -7.71 5.91
C ILE A 196 -17.16 -6.92 6.47
N GLU A 197 -17.04 -5.59 6.54
CA GLU A 197 -18.15 -4.67 6.88
C GLU A 197 -18.87 -5.03 8.20
N PRO A 198 -18.18 -5.03 9.35
CA PRO A 198 -18.80 -5.38 10.63
C PRO A 198 -19.81 -4.32 11.08
N ALA A 199 -20.74 -4.72 11.95
CA ALA A 199 -21.57 -3.85 12.77
C ALA A 199 -21.84 -4.50 14.12
N ILE A 200 -21.80 -3.73 15.20
CA ILE A 200 -21.98 -4.23 16.57
C ILE A 200 -23.36 -3.77 17.06
N SER A 201 -24.15 -4.67 17.64
CA SER A 201 -25.40 -4.29 18.30
C SER A 201 -25.12 -3.41 19.52
N ARG A 202 -26.07 -2.56 19.88
CA ARG A 202 -25.89 -1.58 20.96
C ARG A 202 -25.61 -2.22 22.33
N ASP A 203 -26.18 -3.41 22.54
CA ASP A 203 -26.00 -4.22 23.75
C ASP A 203 -24.73 -5.08 23.76
N ASN A 204 -23.88 -4.97 22.73
CA ASN A 204 -22.67 -5.78 22.52
C ASN A 204 -22.90 -7.30 22.52
N ARG A 205 -24.13 -7.76 22.25
CA ARG A 205 -24.44 -9.20 22.20
C ARG A 205 -24.29 -9.80 20.82
N ASN A 206 -24.51 -9.00 19.77
CA ASN A 206 -24.54 -9.47 18.40
C ASN A 206 -23.60 -8.66 17.52
N LEU A 207 -22.99 -9.36 16.57
CA LEU A 207 -22.17 -8.83 15.49
C LEU A 207 -22.85 -9.19 14.18
N ALA A 208 -23.18 -8.20 13.36
CA ALA A 208 -23.51 -8.44 11.95
C ALA A 208 -22.25 -8.21 11.11
N TYR A 209 -22.07 -8.98 10.04
CA TYR A 209 -21.01 -8.76 9.09
C TYR A 209 -21.39 -9.28 7.70
N VAL A 210 -20.75 -8.73 6.67
CA VAL A 210 -20.88 -9.24 5.30
C VAL A 210 -19.88 -10.37 5.11
N ARG A 211 -20.35 -11.53 4.65
CA ARG A 211 -19.50 -12.62 4.20
C ARG A 211 -19.48 -12.61 2.67
N SER A 212 -18.29 -12.36 2.11
CA SER A 212 -18.04 -12.28 0.67
C SER A 212 -17.38 -13.56 0.15
N GLY A 213 -17.93 -14.16 -0.89
CA GLY A 213 -17.35 -15.34 -1.53
C GLY A 213 -18.21 -15.85 -2.68
N ASN A 214 -17.62 -16.60 -3.61
CA ASN A 214 -18.31 -17.15 -4.77
C ASN A 214 -19.08 -16.09 -5.58
N ASN A 215 -18.52 -14.87 -5.70
CA ASN A 215 -19.18 -13.74 -6.36
C ASN A 215 -20.54 -13.35 -5.75
N GLU A 216 -20.74 -13.65 -4.46
CA GLU A 216 -21.94 -13.30 -3.71
C GLU A 216 -21.58 -12.65 -2.37
N HIS A 217 -22.45 -11.76 -1.90
CA HIS A 217 -22.43 -11.23 -0.53
C HIS A 217 -23.60 -11.79 0.26
N THR A 218 -23.35 -12.18 1.50
CA THR A 218 -24.36 -12.59 2.48
C THR A 218 -24.21 -11.76 3.74
N ILE A 219 -25.30 -11.44 4.44
CA ILE A 219 -25.22 -10.80 5.76
C ILE A 219 -25.46 -11.85 6.82
N VAL A 220 -24.46 -12.04 7.69
CA VAL A 220 -24.46 -13.00 8.78
C VAL A 220 -24.58 -12.25 10.10
N LEU A 221 -25.46 -12.73 10.97
CA LEU A 221 -25.56 -12.32 12.37
C LEU A 221 -24.90 -13.38 13.24
N ARG A 222 -23.97 -12.97 14.08
CA ARG A 222 -23.24 -13.81 15.02
C ARG A 222 -23.50 -13.34 16.44
N ASN A 223 -23.86 -14.26 17.32
CA ASN A 223 -23.85 -13.98 18.75
C ASN A 223 -22.40 -13.95 19.27
N ILE A 224 -22.01 -12.87 19.95
CA ILE A 224 -20.63 -12.68 20.39
C ILE A 224 -20.24 -13.68 21.49
N ALA A 225 -21.17 -14.04 22.38
CA ALA A 225 -20.88 -14.92 23.52
C ALA A 225 -20.86 -16.40 23.13
N THR A 226 -21.80 -16.85 22.30
CA THR A 226 -21.92 -18.27 21.92
C THR A 226 -21.21 -18.61 20.61
N GLY A 227 -20.89 -17.61 19.79
CA GLY A 227 -20.35 -17.80 18.44
C GLY A 227 -21.36 -18.34 17.43
N SER A 228 -22.63 -18.51 17.80
CA SER A 228 -23.68 -19.03 16.91
C SER A 228 -23.98 -18.04 15.78
N GLU A 229 -24.14 -18.55 14.56
CA GLU A 229 -24.36 -17.73 13.36
C GLU A 229 -25.69 -18.05 12.68
N THR A 230 -26.36 -17.00 12.19
CA THR A 230 -27.57 -17.08 11.38
C THR A 230 -27.44 -16.16 10.16
N VAL A 231 -27.94 -16.60 9.01
CA VAL A 231 -27.99 -15.75 7.81
C VAL A 231 -29.22 -14.85 7.90
N VAL A 232 -29.00 -13.53 7.86
CA VAL A 232 -30.07 -12.50 7.89
C VAL A 232 -30.46 -12.08 6.47
N VAL A 233 -29.46 -11.92 5.60
CA VAL A 233 -29.68 -11.69 4.16
C VAL A 233 -28.97 -12.80 3.41
N GLY A 234 -29.75 -13.55 2.61
CA GLY A 234 -29.25 -14.61 1.74
C GLY A 234 -28.30 -14.10 0.66
N PRO A 235 -27.71 -15.00 -0.14
CA PRO A 235 -26.73 -14.62 -1.15
C PRO A 235 -27.30 -13.62 -2.16
N LYS A 236 -26.53 -12.57 -2.43
CA LYS A 236 -26.82 -11.55 -3.45
C LYS A 236 -25.60 -11.41 -4.35
N GLU A 237 -25.82 -11.38 -5.67
CA GLU A 237 -24.76 -11.15 -6.67
C GLU A 237 -24.38 -9.66 -6.83
N HIS A 238 -24.77 -8.80 -5.89
CA HIS A 238 -24.42 -7.39 -5.87
C HIS A 238 -23.82 -7.00 -4.51
N GLU A 239 -23.19 -5.83 -4.45
CA GLU A 239 -22.45 -5.42 -3.26
C GLU A 239 -23.42 -5.16 -2.11
N LEU A 240 -23.15 -5.79 -0.96
CA LEU A 240 -23.74 -5.44 0.34
C LEU A 240 -22.65 -4.82 1.21
N ALA A 241 -22.94 -3.70 1.86
CA ALA A 241 -21.99 -2.96 2.72
C ALA A 241 -22.72 -2.09 3.75
N SER A 242 -21.97 -1.30 4.51
CA SER A 242 -22.51 -0.22 5.36
C SER A 242 -23.52 -0.71 6.40
N LEU A 243 -23.16 -1.75 7.15
CA LEU A 243 -24.02 -2.34 8.17
C LEU A 243 -24.18 -1.41 9.38
N SER A 244 -25.41 -1.26 9.88
CA SER A 244 -25.71 -0.53 11.13
C SER A 244 -26.97 -1.06 11.81
N PHE A 245 -26.90 -1.33 13.11
CA PHE A 245 -28.08 -1.72 13.88
C PHE A 245 -28.99 -0.51 14.15
N SER A 246 -30.29 -0.77 14.32
CA SER A 246 -31.22 0.18 14.94
C SER A 246 -30.82 0.46 16.40
N PRO A 247 -31.25 1.60 16.99
CA PRO A 247 -31.00 1.88 18.42
C PRO A 247 -31.46 0.75 19.35
N GLU A 248 -32.59 0.14 19.04
CA GLU A 248 -33.18 -0.97 19.81
C GLU A 248 -32.53 -2.34 19.51
N SER A 249 -31.58 -2.40 18.57
CA SER A 249 -30.90 -3.64 18.14
C SER A 249 -31.83 -4.75 17.63
N ASP A 250 -32.99 -4.37 17.09
CA ASP A 250 -34.02 -5.26 16.56
C ASP A 250 -34.06 -5.30 15.02
N HIS A 251 -33.42 -4.33 14.36
CA HIS A 251 -33.30 -4.21 12.91
C HIS A 251 -31.86 -3.95 12.50
N LEU A 252 -31.55 -4.30 11.25
CA LEU A 252 -30.30 -3.97 10.59
C LEU A 252 -30.57 -3.11 9.35
N TYR A 253 -29.82 -2.02 9.24
CA TYR A 253 -29.71 -1.21 8.03
C TYR A 253 -28.46 -1.63 7.27
N TYR A 254 -28.55 -1.66 5.95
CA TYR A 254 -27.43 -1.93 5.06
C TYR A 254 -27.67 -1.24 3.71
N ILE A 255 -26.60 -1.09 2.93
CA ILE A 255 -26.73 -0.68 1.53
C ILE A 255 -26.57 -1.89 0.62
N ALA A 256 -27.32 -1.87 -0.49
CA ALA A 256 -27.06 -2.72 -1.64
C ALA A 256 -26.75 -1.85 -2.85
N ARG A 257 -25.68 -2.17 -3.58
CA ARG A 257 -25.26 -1.48 -4.80
C ARG A 257 -25.22 -2.45 -5.97
N GLU A 258 -26.11 -2.24 -6.93
CA GLU A 258 -26.17 -3.02 -8.17
C GLU A 258 -24.92 -2.78 -9.03
N LYS A 259 -24.48 -3.80 -9.79
CA LYS A 259 -23.21 -3.81 -10.53
C LYS A 259 -22.99 -2.62 -11.46
N GLU A 260 -24.06 -2.01 -11.98
CA GLU A 260 -24.00 -0.91 -12.96
C GLU A 260 -24.48 0.44 -12.41
N SER A 261 -24.70 0.52 -11.09
CA SER A 261 -25.20 1.71 -10.42
C SER A 261 -24.11 2.37 -9.59
N PRO A 262 -23.78 3.66 -9.84
CA PRO A 262 -22.87 4.41 -8.99
C PRO A 262 -23.44 4.69 -7.59
N ASP A 263 -24.77 4.55 -7.46
CA ASP A 263 -25.51 4.79 -6.23
C ASP A 263 -26.07 3.50 -5.66
N SER A 264 -26.23 3.53 -4.34
CA SER A 264 -26.70 2.42 -3.53
C SER A 264 -28.12 2.68 -3.05
N THR A 265 -28.80 1.60 -2.66
CA THR A 265 -30.12 1.64 -2.02
C THR A 265 -29.97 1.19 -0.57
N VAL A 266 -30.56 1.95 0.36
CA VAL A 266 -30.61 1.57 1.78
C VAL A 266 -31.80 0.64 2.00
N TYR A 267 -31.52 -0.49 2.63
CA TYR A 267 -32.50 -1.46 3.07
C TYR A 267 -32.50 -1.56 4.60
N LYS A 268 -33.66 -1.93 5.14
CA LYS A 268 -33.88 -2.26 6.55
C LYS A 268 -34.46 -3.65 6.65
N ILE A 269 -33.92 -4.50 7.52
CA ILE A 269 -34.39 -5.86 7.75
C ILE A 269 -34.55 -6.14 9.26
N PRO A 270 -35.68 -6.74 9.70
CA PRO A 270 -35.83 -7.20 11.09
C PRO A 270 -34.93 -8.42 11.38
N LEU A 271 -34.32 -8.49 12.56
CA LEU A 271 -33.36 -9.56 12.90
C LEU A 271 -34.01 -10.88 13.32
N PHE A 272 -35.26 -10.86 13.78
CA PHE A 272 -35.97 -12.03 14.32
C PHE A 272 -37.05 -12.57 13.37
N GLY A 273 -36.91 -12.28 12.08
CA GLY A 273 -37.84 -12.70 11.02
C GLY A 273 -38.68 -11.54 10.47
N GLY A 274 -38.91 -11.58 9.16
CA GLY A 274 -39.60 -10.52 8.41
C GLY A 274 -38.97 -10.34 7.02
N ASN A 275 -39.53 -9.43 6.24
CA ASN A 275 -39.04 -9.12 4.90
C ASN A 275 -38.17 -7.86 4.91
N GLU A 276 -37.15 -7.84 4.05
CA GLU A 276 -36.36 -6.64 3.76
C GLU A 276 -37.28 -5.52 3.22
N ARG A 277 -37.04 -4.28 3.66
CA ARG A 277 -37.76 -3.09 3.20
C ARG A 277 -36.79 -2.09 2.62
N LYS A 278 -37.10 -1.56 1.44
CA LYS A 278 -36.38 -0.46 0.82
C LYS A 278 -36.71 0.84 1.55
N ILE A 279 -35.68 1.63 1.87
CA ILE A 279 -35.79 2.86 2.67
C ILE A 279 -35.45 4.10 1.83
N LEU A 280 -34.27 4.13 1.22
CA LEU A 280 -33.79 5.26 0.42
C LEU A 280 -33.04 4.77 -0.82
N THR A 281 -33.06 5.57 -1.89
CA THR A 281 -32.29 5.36 -3.13
C THR A 281 -31.39 6.57 -3.42
N GLY A 282 -30.46 6.42 -4.36
CA GLY A 282 -29.56 7.50 -4.76
C GLY A 282 -28.53 7.82 -3.68
N ILE A 283 -28.04 6.79 -2.98
CA ILE A 283 -27.09 6.94 -1.88
C ILE A 283 -25.68 6.70 -2.40
N ARG A 284 -24.87 7.75 -2.44
CA ARG A 284 -23.53 7.70 -3.04
C ARG A 284 -22.56 6.87 -2.18
N HIS A 285 -22.63 7.01 -0.85
CA HIS A 285 -21.67 6.42 0.11
C HIS A 285 -22.34 5.66 1.26
N PHE A 286 -21.60 5.44 2.35
CA PHE A 286 -22.09 4.72 3.51
C PHE A 286 -23.12 5.54 4.30
N VAL A 287 -24.06 4.82 4.90
CA VAL A 287 -25.11 5.34 5.77
C VAL A 287 -24.74 5.07 7.23
N SER A 288 -25.16 5.95 8.12
CA SER A 288 -25.05 5.75 9.56
C SER A 288 -26.40 5.95 10.22
N VAL A 289 -26.68 5.16 11.25
CA VAL A 289 -27.89 5.27 12.07
C VAL A 289 -27.54 6.02 13.35
N SER A 290 -28.34 7.03 13.70
CA SER A 290 -28.13 7.82 14.90
C SER A 290 -28.38 6.98 16.16
N PRO A 291 -27.59 7.18 17.22
CA PRO A 291 -27.58 6.26 18.36
C PRO A 291 -28.84 6.31 19.23
N LYS A 292 -29.67 7.37 19.18
CA LYS A 292 -30.86 7.50 20.04
C LYS A 292 -32.15 7.48 19.24
N SER A 293 -32.26 8.32 18.22
CA SER A 293 -33.49 8.52 17.45
C SER A 293 -33.61 7.62 16.22
N GLY A 294 -32.53 6.94 15.82
CA GLY A 294 -32.51 6.09 14.64
C GLY A 294 -32.57 6.85 13.30
N ARG A 295 -32.32 8.17 13.32
CA ARG A 295 -32.23 8.98 12.10
C ARG A 295 -31.05 8.51 11.25
N LEU A 296 -31.16 8.68 9.94
CA LEU A 296 -30.12 8.27 9.00
C LEU A 296 -29.29 9.49 8.60
N ALA A 297 -27.96 9.35 8.53
CA ALA A 297 -27.09 10.32 7.86
C ALA A 297 -26.33 9.65 6.71
N TYR A 298 -26.28 10.35 5.58
CA TYR A 298 -25.71 9.85 4.32
C TYR A 298 -25.30 11.00 3.41
N ILE A 299 -24.59 10.67 2.33
CA ILE A 299 -24.17 11.64 1.32
C ILE A 299 -24.91 11.40 0.00
N ARG A 300 -25.33 12.49 -0.64
CA ARG A 300 -25.77 12.53 -2.04
C ARG A 300 -24.79 13.34 -2.89
N HIS A 301 -24.65 12.97 -4.16
CA HIS A 301 -23.78 13.65 -5.13
C HIS A 301 -24.62 14.16 -6.30
N GLU A 302 -24.42 15.41 -6.67
CA GLU A 302 -24.98 16.04 -7.86
C GLU A 302 -23.88 16.09 -8.93
N SER A 303 -24.00 15.25 -9.95
CA SER A 303 -22.94 15.04 -10.95
C SER A 303 -22.67 16.27 -11.82
N GLU A 304 -23.70 17.02 -12.21
CA GLU A 304 -23.59 18.18 -13.11
C GLU A 304 -22.71 19.29 -12.53
N THR A 305 -22.81 19.50 -11.22
CA THR A 305 -22.08 20.56 -10.51
C THR A 305 -20.91 20.01 -9.68
N ASN A 306 -20.74 18.69 -9.68
CA ASN A 306 -19.84 17.94 -8.81
C ASN A 306 -19.99 18.33 -7.32
N THR A 307 -21.23 18.53 -6.88
CA THR A 307 -21.56 18.99 -5.52
C THR A 307 -21.93 17.81 -4.63
N TYR A 308 -21.50 17.82 -3.37
CA TYR A 308 -21.85 16.80 -2.39
C TYR A 308 -22.70 17.39 -1.27
N HIS A 309 -23.70 16.64 -0.84
CA HIS A 309 -24.64 17.02 0.20
C HIS A 309 -24.63 16.01 1.34
N LEU A 310 -24.38 16.48 2.57
CA LEU A 310 -24.67 15.73 3.78
C LEU A 310 -26.17 15.84 4.07
N MET A 311 -26.83 14.69 4.07
CA MET A 311 -28.27 14.56 4.21
C MET A 311 -28.63 13.85 5.51
N GLU A 312 -29.84 14.11 5.99
CA GLU A 312 -30.48 13.40 7.09
C GLU A 312 -31.91 13.01 6.72
N SER A 313 -32.37 11.86 7.23
CA SER A 313 -33.77 11.46 7.16
C SER A 313 -34.23 10.78 8.46
N GLY A 314 -35.55 10.57 8.58
CA GLY A 314 -36.12 9.67 9.57
C GLY A 314 -35.69 8.21 9.37
N PRO A 315 -35.94 7.33 10.36
CA PRO A 315 -35.55 5.91 10.31
C PRO A 315 -36.19 5.10 9.17
N ASP A 316 -37.26 5.62 8.59
CA ASP A 316 -38.02 5.05 7.46
C ASP A 316 -37.72 5.76 6.13
N GLY A 317 -36.77 6.70 6.12
CA GLY A 317 -36.43 7.51 4.94
C GLY A 317 -37.31 8.76 4.77
N SER A 318 -38.30 8.98 5.63
CA SER A 318 -39.15 10.17 5.55
C SER A 318 -38.43 11.44 5.97
N GLY A 319 -38.94 12.60 5.54
CA GLY A 319 -38.45 13.90 6.01
C GLY A 319 -36.99 14.20 5.63
N GLU A 320 -36.54 13.75 4.45
CA GLU A 320 -35.19 14.05 3.97
C GLU A 320 -34.90 15.56 4.03
N ARG A 321 -33.78 15.92 4.67
CA ARG A 321 -33.28 17.30 4.69
C ARG A 321 -31.77 17.34 4.50
N ARG A 322 -31.31 18.46 3.94
CA ARG A 322 -29.89 18.74 3.73
C ARG A 322 -29.31 19.46 4.93
N ILE A 323 -28.23 18.93 5.49
CA ILE A 323 -27.50 19.54 6.62
C ILE A 323 -26.39 20.46 6.10
N ALA A 324 -25.54 19.95 5.19
CA ALA A 324 -24.39 20.69 4.68
C ALA A 324 -24.13 20.43 3.19
N THR A 325 -23.38 21.31 2.54
CA THR A 325 -23.06 21.24 1.12
C THR A 325 -21.60 21.60 0.90
N ARG A 326 -20.90 20.77 0.14
CA ARG A 326 -19.52 21.00 -0.28
C ARG A 326 -19.41 20.98 -1.79
N LYS A 327 -18.62 21.92 -2.31
CA LYS A 327 -18.40 22.15 -3.74
C LYS A 327 -16.90 22.21 -4.00
N PRO A 328 -16.45 21.86 -5.21
CA PRO A 328 -15.04 21.99 -5.59
C PRO A 328 -14.47 23.37 -5.20
N PRO A 329 -13.25 23.43 -4.63
CA PRO A 329 -12.29 22.33 -4.46
C PRO A 329 -12.45 21.53 -3.15
N GLU A 330 -13.49 21.76 -2.35
CA GLU A 330 -13.70 21.10 -1.06
C GLU A 330 -14.72 19.97 -1.17
N PHE A 331 -14.40 18.81 -0.61
CA PHE A 331 -15.20 17.60 -0.73
C PHE A 331 -15.38 16.92 0.63
N PHE A 332 -16.48 16.19 0.79
CA PHE A 332 -16.53 15.14 1.80
C PHE A 332 -15.66 13.98 1.31
N GLN A 333 -15.06 13.22 2.22
CA GLN A 333 -14.39 11.99 1.82
C GLN A 333 -15.45 10.97 1.37
N ASP A 334 -15.28 10.47 0.16
CA ASP A 334 -16.33 9.83 -0.62
C ASP A 334 -15.97 8.34 -0.90
N TRP A 335 -14.95 7.81 -0.23
CA TRP A 335 -14.51 6.42 -0.34
C TRP A 335 -14.52 5.70 1.02
N ASN A 336 -15.50 4.81 1.22
CA ASN A 336 -15.64 3.89 2.35
C ASN A 336 -15.61 4.54 3.75
N THR A 337 -16.23 5.72 3.90
CA THR A 337 -16.30 6.45 5.18
C THR A 337 -17.72 6.68 5.67
N TYR A 338 -17.94 6.52 6.98
CA TYR A 338 -19.22 6.77 7.64
C TYR A 338 -19.34 8.21 8.16
N PRO A 339 -20.50 8.88 8.00
CA PRO A 339 -20.86 10.01 8.85
C PRO A 339 -21.00 9.52 10.31
N ALA A 340 -20.36 10.19 11.26
CA ALA A 340 -20.32 9.73 12.65
C ALA A 340 -21.15 10.64 13.57
N TRP A 341 -22.31 10.14 14.00
CA TRP A 341 -23.18 10.83 14.97
C TRP A 341 -22.53 10.99 16.33
N SER A 342 -22.60 12.20 16.89
CA SER A 342 -22.29 12.41 18.30
C SER A 342 -23.32 11.71 19.21
N PRO A 343 -22.96 11.33 20.45
CA PRO A 343 -23.89 10.63 21.34
C PRO A 343 -25.13 11.46 21.72
N ASP A 344 -25.04 12.79 21.64
CA ASP A 344 -26.14 13.74 21.83
C ASP A 344 -26.90 14.07 20.53
N GLU A 345 -26.46 13.54 19.39
CA GLU A 345 -26.99 13.77 18.05
C GLU A 345 -26.96 15.24 17.59
N SER A 346 -26.19 16.10 18.25
CA SER A 346 -26.04 17.52 17.89
C SER A 346 -25.03 17.76 16.76
N LYS A 347 -24.18 16.77 16.47
CA LYS A 347 -23.10 16.87 15.48
C LYS A 347 -22.92 15.57 14.70
N ILE A 348 -22.41 15.72 13.49
CA ILE A 348 -21.88 14.63 12.67
C ILE A 348 -20.42 14.94 12.37
N VAL A 349 -19.53 13.99 12.64
CA VAL A 349 -18.11 14.09 12.28
C VAL A 349 -17.82 13.25 11.05
N MET A 350 -17.02 13.78 10.14
CA MET A 350 -16.59 13.01 8.98
C MET A 350 -15.25 13.48 8.42
N PRO A 351 -14.52 12.60 7.74
CA PRO A 351 -13.34 12.99 6.97
C PRO A 351 -13.75 13.80 5.74
N ALA A 352 -12.87 14.71 5.36
CA ALA A 352 -13.02 15.63 4.26
C ALA A 352 -11.66 15.81 3.56
N HIS A 353 -11.70 16.26 2.31
CA HIS A 353 -10.48 16.60 1.59
C HIS A 353 -10.65 17.85 0.74
N SER A 354 -9.54 18.52 0.47
CA SER A 354 -9.47 19.62 -0.51
C SER A 354 -8.59 19.21 -1.69
N GLN A 355 -9.04 19.50 -2.91
CA GLN A 355 -8.19 19.40 -4.10
C GLN A 355 -7.21 20.58 -4.14
N PRO A 356 -5.97 20.36 -4.64
CA PRO A 356 -5.00 21.44 -4.74
C PRO A 356 -5.48 22.56 -5.68
N GLY A 357 -5.42 23.80 -5.21
CA GLY A 357 -5.57 25.01 -6.03
C GLY A 357 -4.24 25.43 -6.70
N GLU A 358 -4.22 26.56 -7.42
CA GLU A 358 -2.98 27.08 -8.00
C GLU A 358 -1.90 27.28 -6.90
N GLY A 359 -0.78 26.57 -7.02
CA GLY A 359 0.36 26.65 -6.09
C GLY A 359 0.41 25.58 -4.98
N ARG A 360 -0.52 24.61 -4.93
CA ARG A 360 -0.42 23.43 -4.05
C ARG A 360 -0.18 22.16 -4.87
N GLU A 361 0.75 21.33 -4.41
CA GLU A 361 1.12 20.08 -5.09
C GLU A 361 0.28 18.86 -4.65
N THR A 362 -0.34 18.88 -3.46
CA THR A 362 -1.04 17.72 -2.90
C THR A 362 -2.41 18.05 -2.29
N SER A 363 -3.35 17.11 -2.35
CA SER A 363 -4.64 17.18 -1.64
C SER A 363 -4.45 17.14 -0.12
N GLU A 364 -5.22 17.94 0.63
CA GLU A 364 -5.23 17.93 2.10
C GLU A 364 -6.36 17.03 2.60
N ASN A 365 -6.09 16.06 3.49
CA ASN A 365 -7.11 15.26 4.17
C ASN A 365 -7.26 15.75 5.61
N TYR A 366 -8.50 15.93 6.08
CA TYR A 366 -8.77 16.47 7.41
C TYR A 366 -10.13 15.99 7.97
N LEU A 367 -10.40 16.29 9.25
CA LEU A 367 -11.68 16.00 9.90
C LEU A 367 -12.54 17.26 10.08
N ILE A 368 -13.85 17.12 9.88
CA ILE A 368 -14.83 18.16 10.17
C ILE A 368 -15.92 17.66 11.11
N ALA A 369 -16.41 18.58 11.96
CA ALA A 369 -17.66 18.43 12.70
C ALA A 369 -18.71 19.36 12.06
N VAL A 370 -19.88 18.81 11.76
CA VAL A 370 -21.03 19.53 11.22
C VAL A 370 -22.13 19.55 12.27
N GLU A 371 -22.58 20.73 12.67
CA GLU A 371 -23.75 20.87 13.54
C GLU A 371 -25.03 20.46 12.80
N THR A 372 -25.84 19.58 13.41
CA THR A 372 -26.99 18.95 12.73
C THR A 372 -28.13 19.94 12.48
N GLU A 373 -28.34 20.91 13.36
CA GLU A 373 -29.39 21.93 13.21
C GLU A 373 -28.97 23.06 12.26
N SER A 374 -27.78 23.63 12.46
CA SER A 374 -27.33 24.84 11.75
C SER A 374 -26.60 24.55 10.44
N GLY A 375 -26.09 23.33 10.26
CA GLY A 375 -25.18 22.98 9.15
C GLY A 375 -23.77 23.57 9.28
N LYS A 376 -23.46 24.23 10.41
CA LYS A 376 -22.17 24.89 10.61
C LYS A 376 -21.04 23.86 10.69
N GLU A 377 -20.03 24.04 9.85
CA GLU A 377 -18.84 23.19 9.80
C GLU A 377 -17.71 23.77 10.65
N THR A 378 -16.99 22.91 11.37
CA THR A 378 -15.77 23.26 12.13
C THR A 378 -14.70 22.22 11.87
N ARG A 379 -13.49 22.66 11.48
CA ARG A 379 -12.33 21.77 11.36
C ARG A 379 -11.89 21.26 12.74
N ILE A 380 -11.65 19.97 12.85
CA ILE A 380 -11.16 19.32 14.07
C ILE A 380 -9.64 19.27 13.99
N LYS A 381 -8.96 19.69 15.06
CA LYS A 381 -7.50 19.57 15.14
C LYS A 381 -7.11 18.10 15.25
N HIS A 382 -6.05 17.71 14.57
CA HIS A 382 -5.44 16.38 14.67
C HIS A 382 -3.94 16.48 14.33
N PRO A 383 -3.13 15.47 14.66
CA PRO A 383 -1.73 15.39 14.19
C PRO A 383 -1.65 15.39 12.66
N GLU A 384 -0.48 15.72 12.12
CA GLU A 384 -0.24 15.64 10.66
C GLU A 384 -0.27 14.17 10.22
N TRP A 385 -1.43 13.74 9.73
CA TRP A 385 -1.66 12.41 9.20
C TRP A 385 -1.62 12.46 7.67
N ALA A 386 -0.81 11.59 7.06
CA ALA A 386 -0.78 11.43 5.61
C ALA A 386 -2.11 10.92 5.02
N GLY A 387 -2.98 10.32 5.85
CA GLY A 387 -4.33 9.96 5.43
C GLY A 387 -5.27 9.68 6.60
N VAL A 388 -6.54 10.03 6.44
CA VAL A 388 -7.60 9.84 7.42
C VAL A 388 -8.68 8.92 6.84
N GLY A 389 -9.23 8.04 7.65
CA GLY A 389 -10.29 7.11 7.29
C GLY A 389 -11.48 7.22 8.24
N ASN A 390 -12.10 6.09 8.56
CA ASN A 390 -13.28 6.03 9.41
C ASN A 390 -13.09 6.70 10.78
N VAL A 391 -14.16 7.33 11.26
CA VAL A 391 -14.23 8.04 12.54
C VAL A 391 -15.49 7.65 13.29
N PHE A 392 -15.40 7.48 14.61
CA PHE A 392 -16.54 7.20 15.49
C PHE A 392 -16.42 8.00 16.78
N TRP A 393 -17.57 8.46 17.29
CA TRP A 393 -17.62 9.08 18.61
C TRP A 393 -17.54 8.04 19.72
N ALA A 394 -16.72 8.33 20.73
CA ALA A 394 -16.80 7.63 22.00
C ALA A 394 -18.09 8.03 22.74
N SER A 395 -18.53 7.15 23.64
CA SER A 395 -19.73 7.31 24.45
C SER A 395 -19.66 8.53 25.40
N ASP A 396 -18.46 8.99 25.71
CA ASP A 396 -18.19 10.18 26.54
C ASP A 396 -18.51 11.52 25.83
N GLY A 397 -18.66 11.53 24.50
CA GLY A 397 -18.84 12.73 23.68
C GLY A 397 -17.64 13.69 23.67
N LYS A 398 -16.48 13.25 24.17
CA LYS A 398 -15.22 14.02 24.33
C LYS A 398 -14.05 13.38 23.59
N SER A 399 -14.21 12.15 23.10
CA SER A 399 -13.19 11.44 22.33
C SER A 399 -13.74 10.96 20.98
N LEU A 400 -12.87 10.89 19.98
CA LEU A 400 -13.11 10.27 18.68
C LEU A 400 -12.15 9.10 18.51
N PHE A 401 -12.60 8.02 17.90
CA PHE A 401 -11.74 6.96 17.40
C PHE A 401 -11.61 7.12 15.90
N VAL A 402 -10.38 7.17 15.38
CA VAL A 402 -10.08 7.50 13.98
C VAL A 402 -9.10 6.49 13.41
N SER A 403 -9.38 5.91 12.25
CA SER A 403 -8.35 5.20 11.49
C SER A 403 -7.51 6.22 10.72
N ALA A 404 -6.20 6.26 10.94
CA ALA A 404 -5.33 7.23 10.28
C ALA A 404 -3.94 6.65 9.99
N ARG A 405 -3.30 7.18 8.93
CA ARG A 405 -1.90 6.90 8.57
C ARG A 405 -1.05 8.07 9.01
N GLU A 406 0.00 7.78 9.77
CA GLU A 406 0.97 8.81 10.18
C GLU A 406 1.81 9.28 8.98
N LYS A 407 2.42 8.34 8.25
CA LYS A 407 3.19 8.62 7.03
C LYS A 407 2.54 7.94 5.82
N ALA A 408 2.89 8.38 4.62
CA ALA A 408 2.33 7.85 3.37
C ALA A 408 2.46 6.32 3.25
N ASP A 409 3.60 5.78 3.71
CA ASP A 409 3.93 4.35 3.60
C ASP A 409 3.47 3.51 4.80
N SER A 410 2.92 4.14 5.85
CA SER A 410 2.42 3.44 7.04
C SER A 410 1.04 2.80 6.82
N PHE A 411 0.74 1.74 7.57
CA PHE A 411 -0.60 1.15 7.66
C PHE A 411 -1.58 2.11 8.36
N MET A 412 -2.88 2.04 8.05
CA MET A 412 -3.88 2.73 8.89
C MET A 412 -3.93 2.07 10.25
N GLN A 413 -3.70 2.85 11.28
CA GLN A 413 -3.85 2.45 12.68
C GLN A 413 -5.07 3.15 13.27
N ILE A 414 -5.60 2.60 14.36
CA ILE A 414 -6.69 3.22 15.12
C ILE A 414 -6.08 4.16 16.15
N TRP A 415 -6.61 5.36 16.22
CA TRP A 415 -6.19 6.43 17.13
C TRP A 415 -7.36 6.88 17.98
N ARG A 416 -7.10 7.23 19.24
CA ARG A 416 -8.03 7.95 20.10
C ARG A 416 -7.65 9.43 20.11
N LEU A 417 -8.53 10.28 19.59
CA LEU A 417 -8.38 11.72 19.46
C LEU A 417 -9.28 12.44 20.46
N LYS A 418 -8.72 13.33 21.30
CA LYS A 418 -9.52 14.20 22.17
C LYS A 418 -10.21 15.28 21.34
N TYR A 419 -11.51 15.43 21.54
CA TYR A 419 -12.32 16.42 20.86
C TYR A 419 -12.61 17.63 21.78
N PRO A 420 -12.49 18.89 21.29
CA PRO A 420 -12.00 19.31 19.98
C PRO A 420 -10.50 19.63 19.95
N THR A 421 -9.75 19.33 21.02
CA THR A 421 -8.36 19.80 21.22
C THR A 421 -7.36 19.17 20.25
N GLY A 422 -7.59 17.94 19.82
CA GLY A 422 -6.80 17.25 18.80
C GLY A 422 -5.62 16.44 19.31
N GLU A 423 -5.48 16.27 20.63
CA GLU A 423 -4.48 15.38 21.22
C GLU A 423 -4.81 13.92 20.89
N ALA A 424 -3.86 13.17 20.32
CA ALA A 424 -4.09 11.82 19.82
C ALA A 424 -3.16 10.80 20.48
N ASN A 425 -3.71 9.62 20.82
CA ASN A 425 -2.98 8.46 21.32
C ASN A 425 -3.23 7.27 20.39
N ARG A 426 -2.20 6.42 20.18
CA ARG A 426 -2.37 5.20 19.38
C ARG A 426 -3.14 4.14 20.17
N VAL A 427 -4.14 3.55 19.54
CA VAL A 427 -4.86 2.38 20.04
C VAL A 427 -4.25 1.10 19.49
N THR A 428 -3.83 1.11 18.22
CA THR A 428 -3.14 -0.02 17.58
C THR A 428 -1.77 0.39 17.09
N ASN A 429 -0.83 -0.56 17.06
CA ASN A 429 0.56 -0.33 16.60
C ASN A 429 1.17 -1.59 15.95
N ASP A 430 0.33 -2.45 15.38
CA ASP A 430 0.76 -3.67 14.71
C ASP A 430 0.87 -3.47 13.18
N THR A 431 1.17 -4.54 12.45
CA THR A 431 1.37 -4.51 10.99
C THR A 431 0.07 -4.66 10.18
N ASN A 432 -1.11 -4.65 10.81
CA ASN A 432 -2.40 -4.76 10.13
C ASN A 432 -2.88 -3.39 9.65
N ASP A 433 -3.67 -3.37 8.57
CA ASP A 433 -4.22 -2.15 7.98
C ASP A 433 -5.69 -1.96 8.38
N TYR A 434 -5.93 -1.19 9.44
CA TYR A 434 -7.25 -0.98 10.05
C TYR A 434 -8.06 0.10 9.33
N ARG A 435 -8.49 -0.18 8.10
CA ARG A 435 -9.31 0.77 7.30
C ARG A 435 -10.79 0.76 7.66
N ASP A 436 -11.31 -0.41 8.03
CA ASP A 436 -12.71 -0.61 8.38
C ASP A 436 -12.81 -1.15 9.81
N PHE A 437 -13.45 -0.37 10.67
CA PHE A 437 -13.71 -0.74 12.06
C PHE A 437 -15.01 -0.13 12.53
N LYS A 438 -15.56 -0.68 13.62
CA LYS A 438 -16.72 -0.16 14.35
C LYS A 438 -16.39 -0.08 15.82
N LEU A 439 -16.94 0.93 16.48
CA LEU A 439 -16.88 1.10 17.92
C LEU A 439 -18.23 0.70 18.53
N SER A 440 -18.19 -0.03 19.64
CA SER A 440 -19.40 -0.34 20.41
C SER A 440 -20.01 0.92 21.01
N ALA A 441 -21.32 0.89 21.25
CA ALA A 441 -22.05 2.04 21.80
C ALA A 441 -21.53 2.49 23.18
N ASN A 442 -20.96 1.58 23.96
CA ASN A 442 -20.34 1.88 25.26
C ASN A 442 -18.83 2.18 25.16
N SER A 443 -18.23 2.09 23.97
CA SER A 443 -16.79 2.31 23.71
C SER A 443 -15.83 1.32 24.37
N GLU A 444 -16.30 0.16 24.80
CA GLU A 444 -15.45 -0.89 25.40
C GLU A 444 -14.88 -1.89 24.37
N LEU A 445 -15.48 -1.94 23.18
CA LEU A 445 -15.17 -2.90 22.14
C LEU A 445 -15.01 -2.20 20.79
N ILE A 446 -13.94 -2.53 20.09
CA ILE A 446 -13.79 -2.24 18.66
C ILE A 446 -13.85 -3.57 17.91
N VAL A 447 -14.59 -3.61 16.79
CA VAL A 447 -14.49 -4.70 15.83
C VAL A 447 -13.90 -4.16 14.55
N ALA A 448 -12.78 -4.73 14.10
CA ALA A 448 -12.10 -4.30 12.90
C ALA A 448 -11.91 -5.45 11.91
N ALA A 449 -11.99 -5.14 10.63
CA ALA A 449 -11.62 -6.06 9.56
C ALA A 449 -10.11 -6.00 9.33
N ASN A 450 -9.44 -7.13 9.47
CA ASN A 450 -8.05 -7.29 9.07
C ASN A 450 -8.02 -7.97 7.71
N VAL A 451 -7.50 -7.24 6.73
CA VAL A 451 -7.42 -7.67 5.34
C VAL A 451 -5.97 -7.94 5.00
N SER A 452 -5.65 -9.21 4.77
CA SER A 452 -4.36 -9.62 4.21
C SER A 452 -4.53 -10.00 2.75
N SER A 453 -3.67 -9.49 1.87
CA SER A 453 -3.61 -9.94 0.49
C SER A 453 -2.32 -10.68 0.17
N SER A 454 -2.42 -11.65 -0.73
CA SER A 454 -1.31 -12.45 -1.23
C SER A 454 -1.48 -12.61 -2.73
N SER A 455 -0.42 -12.39 -3.49
CA SER A 455 -0.43 -12.49 -4.94
C SER A 455 0.60 -13.48 -5.44
N ASP A 456 0.28 -14.13 -6.54
CA ASP A 456 1.15 -15.05 -7.26
C ASP A 456 0.99 -14.89 -8.76
N LEU A 457 1.98 -15.39 -9.51
CA LEU A 457 1.93 -15.43 -10.95
C LEU A 457 1.29 -16.72 -11.44
N PHE A 458 0.54 -16.62 -12.52
CA PHE A 458 -0.13 -17.71 -13.21
C PHE A 458 0.19 -17.60 -14.70
N VAL A 459 0.17 -18.74 -15.40
CA VAL A 459 0.27 -18.79 -16.86
C VAL A 459 -0.94 -19.53 -17.39
N VAL A 460 -1.52 -19.01 -18.47
CA VAL A 460 -2.70 -19.55 -19.16
C VAL A 460 -2.38 -19.67 -20.64
N ASP A 461 -2.73 -20.80 -21.25
CA ASP A 461 -2.72 -20.99 -22.70
C ASP A 461 -3.87 -20.18 -23.34
N THR A 462 -3.59 -19.44 -24.42
CA THR A 462 -4.60 -18.63 -25.11
C THR A 462 -5.67 -19.47 -25.82
N ALA A 463 -5.34 -20.70 -26.20
CA ALA A 463 -6.25 -21.64 -26.85
C ALA A 463 -7.10 -22.44 -25.85
N ASP A 464 -6.61 -22.64 -24.62
CA ASP A 464 -7.31 -23.36 -23.55
C ASP A 464 -7.31 -22.54 -22.24
N PRO A 465 -8.36 -21.77 -21.96
CA PRO A 465 -8.41 -20.99 -20.73
C PRO A 465 -8.50 -21.80 -19.43
N SER A 466 -8.83 -23.08 -19.50
CA SER A 466 -8.85 -23.98 -18.33
C SER A 466 -7.44 -24.40 -17.91
N SER A 467 -6.43 -24.16 -18.75
CA SER A 467 -5.01 -24.46 -18.50
C SER A 467 -4.32 -23.56 -17.47
N SER A 468 -5.04 -22.67 -16.80
CA SER A 468 -4.47 -21.74 -15.84
C SER A 468 -3.69 -22.46 -14.72
N GLN A 469 -2.39 -22.22 -14.67
CA GLN A 469 -1.47 -22.86 -13.73
C GLN A 469 -0.70 -21.83 -12.93
N ARG A 470 -0.60 -22.06 -11.62
CA ARG A 470 0.18 -21.22 -10.70
C ARG A 470 1.68 -21.45 -10.95
N LEU A 471 2.40 -20.38 -11.27
CA LEU A 471 3.83 -20.37 -11.54
C LEU A 471 4.67 -20.18 -10.27
N THR A 472 4.25 -19.27 -9.38
CA THR A 472 5.03 -18.93 -8.17
C THR A 472 4.26 -19.23 -6.88
N LYS A 473 4.99 -19.32 -5.75
CA LYS A 473 4.41 -19.46 -4.40
C LYS A 473 4.95 -18.41 -3.45
N GLN A 474 4.89 -17.15 -3.87
CA GLN A 474 5.43 -16.02 -3.12
C GLN A 474 4.55 -15.72 -1.90
N ASN A 475 3.23 -15.81 -2.04
CA ASN A 475 2.26 -15.36 -1.03
C ASN A 475 2.53 -13.92 -0.55
N LEU A 476 2.98 -13.03 -1.45
CA LEU A 476 3.33 -11.64 -1.14
C LEU A 476 2.23 -10.71 -1.65
N ALA A 477 1.87 -9.69 -0.87
CA ALA A 477 0.94 -8.66 -1.34
C ALA A 477 1.51 -7.92 -2.57
N ASN A 478 0.64 -7.57 -3.52
CA ASN A 478 0.98 -6.77 -4.71
C ASN A 478 2.04 -7.35 -5.68
N PHE A 479 2.44 -8.62 -5.54
CA PHE A 479 3.43 -9.23 -6.45
C PHE A 479 2.94 -9.18 -7.91
N GLY A 480 3.67 -8.49 -8.80
CA GLY A 480 3.28 -8.28 -10.21
C GLY A 480 2.14 -7.29 -10.45
N ARG A 481 1.62 -6.62 -9.40
CA ARG A 481 0.57 -5.59 -9.53
C ARG A 481 1.06 -4.35 -10.28
N TRP A 482 2.32 -3.97 -10.05
CA TRP A 482 2.91 -2.77 -10.65
C TRP A 482 3.55 -3.01 -12.02
N GLY A 483 3.34 -4.21 -12.57
CA GLY A 483 3.70 -4.57 -13.94
C GLY A 483 4.46 -5.88 -14.02
N LEU A 484 4.23 -6.56 -15.14
CA LEU A 484 4.97 -7.71 -15.61
C LEU A 484 5.04 -7.67 -17.14
N ASP A 485 6.03 -8.32 -17.72
CA ASP A 485 6.14 -8.49 -19.17
C ASP A 485 6.98 -9.72 -19.54
N TRP A 486 6.86 -10.19 -20.78
CA TRP A 486 7.58 -11.37 -21.27
C TRP A 486 8.90 -11.00 -21.92
N PHE A 487 9.93 -11.82 -21.67
CA PHE A 487 11.10 -11.80 -22.52
C PHE A 487 10.78 -12.42 -23.90
N PRO A 488 11.45 -11.98 -24.98
CA PRO A 488 11.16 -12.42 -26.35
C PRO A 488 11.24 -13.94 -26.56
N ASP A 489 12.05 -14.64 -25.76
CA ASP A 489 12.23 -16.09 -25.82
C ASP A 489 11.05 -16.89 -25.23
N GLY A 490 10.11 -16.22 -24.56
CA GLY A 490 8.97 -16.85 -23.88
C GLY A 490 9.36 -17.74 -22.69
N LYS A 491 10.63 -17.77 -22.27
CA LYS A 491 11.09 -18.59 -21.15
C LYS A 491 11.10 -17.83 -19.84
N TYR A 492 11.20 -16.50 -19.93
CA TYR A 492 11.29 -15.65 -18.75
C TYR A 492 10.22 -14.56 -18.74
N LEU A 493 9.83 -14.16 -17.53
CA LEU A 493 9.08 -12.96 -17.25
C LEU A 493 9.98 -11.95 -16.53
N VAL A 494 9.73 -10.66 -16.73
CA VAL A 494 10.13 -9.62 -15.77
C VAL A 494 8.91 -9.21 -14.96
N VAL A 495 9.06 -9.05 -13.65
CA VAL A 495 7.98 -8.70 -12.73
C VAL A 495 8.46 -7.70 -11.69
N VAL A 496 7.58 -6.81 -11.26
CA VAL A 496 7.83 -5.99 -10.08
C VAL A 496 7.47 -6.76 -8.81
N LYS A 497 8.45 -6.93 -7.93
CA LYS A 497 8.29 -7.50 -6.59
C LYS A 497 8.46 -6.39 -5.56
N ASN A 498 7.46 -6.23 -4.69
CA ASN A 498 7.52 -5.27 -3.59
C ASN A 498 7.96 -5.98 -2.32
N LYS A 499 8.80 -5.33 -1.51
CA LYS A 499 9.10 -5.75 -0.14
C LYS A 499 8.19 -5.02 0.89
N GLY A 500 7.35 -4.09 0.44
CA GLY A 500 6.51 -3.18 1.22
C GLY A 500 5.72 -2.18 0.36
N ARG A 501 5.39 -0.99 0.91
CA ARG A 501 4.82 0.13 0.13
C ARG A 501 5.99 0.98 -0.40
N ASN A 502 6.00 1.26 -1.71
CA ASN A 502 6.96 2.13 -2.39
C ASN A 502 8.43 1.64 -2.42
N ASP A 503 8.65 0.32 -2.48
CA ASP A 503 9.98 -0.33 -2.55
C ASP A 503 10.02 -1.44 -3.61
N GLY A 504 9.38 -1.21 -4.77
CA GLY A 504 9.32 -2.19 -5.85
C GLY A 504 10.68 -2.39 -6.53
N GLU A 505 11.03 -3.65 -6.81
CA GLU A 505 12.24 -4.06 -7.53
C GLU A 505 11.91 -4.99 -8.70
N LEU A 506 12.79 -5.03 -9.72
CA LEU A 506 12.63 -5.92 -10.87
C LEU A 506 13.21 -7.30 -10.58
N PHE A 507 12.41 -8.32 -10.86
CA PHE A 507 12.81 -9.72 -10.80
C PHE A 507 12.55 -10.39 -12.14
N LYS A 508 13.48 -11.24 -12.56
CA LYS A 508 13.33 -12.16 -13.67
C LYS A 508 12.88 -13.50 -13.15
N ILE A 509 11.85 -14.08 -13.75
CA ILE A 509 11.22 -15.34 -13.34
C ILE A 509 11.32 -16.33 -14.49
N ASP A 510 11.88 -17.51 -14.23
CA ASP A 510 11.86 -18.65 -15.15
C ASP A 510 10.46 -19.29 -15.14
N VAL A 511 9.81 -19.31 -16.30
CA VAL A 511 8.43 -19.80 -16.45
C VAL A 511 8.33 -21.33 -16.33
N THR A 512 9.43 -22.06 -16.46
CA THR A 512 9.43 -23.53 -16.40
C THR A 512 9.44 -24.06 -14.97
N ASN A 513 10.07 -23.34 -14.05
CA ASN A 513 10.32 -23.81 -12.68
C ASN A 513 10.02 -22.76 -11.59
N GLY A 514 9.67 -21.52 -11.97
CA GLY A 514 9.35 -20.43 -11.05
C GLY A 514 10.57 -19.83 -10.34
N LYS A 515 11.80 -20.18 -10.72
CA LYS A 515 13.03 -19.64 -10.12
C LYS A 515 13.16 -18.16 -10.42
N GLU A 516 13.58 -17.41 -9.41
CA GLU A 516 13.69 -15.95 -9.48
C GLU A 516 15.16 -15.50 -9.46
N SER A 517 15.46 -14.44 -10.18
CA SER A 517 16.73 -13.70 -10.10
C SER A 517 16.45 -12.21 -10.10
N GLN A 518 16.93 -11.49 -9.10
CA GLN A 518 16.72 -10.04 -8.98
C GLN A 518 17.60 -9.29 -9.98
N LEU A 519 17.02 -8.29 -10.66
CA LEU A 519 17.70 -7.48 -11.69
C LEU A 519 18.12 -6.10 -11.15
N THR A 520 17.42 -5.56 -10.15
CA THR A 520 17.69 -4.21 -9.61
C THR A 520 17.82 -4.25 -8.08
N TYR A 521 18.65 -3.36 -7.53
CA TYR A 521 18.93 -3.24 -6.09
C TYR A 521 19.00 -1.76 -5.71
N PHE A 522 17.85 -1.13 -5.47
CA PHE A 522 17.73 0.31 -5.26
C PHE A 522 17.20 0.61 -3.84
N GLU A 523 18.11 1.02 -2.96
CA GLU A 523 17.72 1.45 -1.62
C GLU A 523 16.92 2.76 -1.65
N GLY A 524 15.74 2.76 -1.02
CA GLY A 524 14.90 3.96 -0.87
C GLY A 524 14.23 4.45 -2.17
N ALA A 525 14.24 3.63 -3.22
CA ALA A 525 13.59 3.91 -4.49
C ALA A 525 12.65 2.76 -4.89
N SER A 526 11.80 3.02 -5.87
CA SER A 526 10.86 2.05 -6.41
C SER A 526 10.97 2.02 -7.93
N VAL A 527 10.66 0.86 -8.50
CA VAL A 527 10.45 0.66 -9.93
C VAL A 527 8.99 0.36 -10.23
N LEU A 528 8.53 0.68 -11.43
CA LEU A 528 7.20 0.29 -11.92
C LEU A 528 7.14 0.16 -13.44
N GLY A 529 6.14 -0.59 -13.90
CA GLY A 529 5.74 -0.72 -15.29
C GLY A 529 6.84 -1.22 -16.23
N PRO A 530 7.55 -2.33 -15.93
CA PRO A 530 8.58 -2.85 -16.84
C PRO A 530 7.99 -3.21 -18.21
N ARG A 531 8.82 -3.09 -19.23
CA ARG A 531 8.58 -3.52 -20.62
C ARG A 531 9.83 -4.08 -21.23
N VAL A 532 9.71 -5.17 -21.96
CA VAL A 532 10.83 -5.81 -22.63
C VAL A 532 10.79 -5.48 -24.12
N ALA A 533 11.90 -4.95 -24.63
CA ALA A 533 12.10 -4.71 -26.04
C ALA A 533 12.45 -6.02 -26.79
N PRO A 534 12.33 -6.06 -28.13
CA PRO A 534 12.63 -7.26 -28.93
C PRO A 534 14.06 -7.80 -28.77
N ASP A 535 15.01 -6.95 -28.40
CA ASP A 535 16.41 -7.31 -28.12
C ASP A 535 16.64 -7.88 -26.70
N GLY A 536 15.61 -7.88 -25.85
CA GLY A 536 15.69 -8.31 -24.46
C GLY A 536 16.04 -7.22 -23.45
N THR A 537 16.20 -5.97 -23.89
CA THR A 537 16.39 -4.81 -23.01
C THR A 537 15.11 -4.53 -22.23
N VAL A 538 15.21 -4.29 -20.92
CA VAL A 538 14.08 -3.98 -20.04
C VAL A 538 14.03 -2.48 -19.77
N PHE A 539 12.95 -1.82 -20.18
CA PHE A 539 12.64 -0.43 -19.86
C PHE A 539 11.67 -0.37 -18.68
N PHE A 540 11.88 0.56 -17.74
CA PHE A 540 11.04 0.69 -16.54
C PHE A 540 11.11 2.12 -15.99
N ALA A 541 10.10 2.54 -15.24
CA ALA A 541 10.15 3.82 -14.53
C ALA A 541 10.77 3.63 -13.15
N SER A 542 11.65 4.54 -12.72
CA SER A 542 12.19 4.55 -11.36
C SER A 542 12.39 5.97 -10.82
N ASN A 543 12.14 6.15 -9.53
CA ASN A 543 12.37 7.40 -8.80
C ASN A 543 13.76 7.48 -8.12
N ARG A 544 14.70 6.60 -8.48
CA ARG A 544 16.03 6.48 -7.86
C ARG A 544 16.91 7.75 -7.86
N THR A 545 16.56 8.75 -8.66
CA THR A 545 17.23 10.06 -8.70
C THR A 545 16.35 11.18 -8.13
N GLY A 546 15.36 10.85 -7.31
CA GLY A 546 14.44 11.78 -6.64
C GLY A 546 13.14 12.07 -7.41
N LYS A 547 13.12 11.82 -8.73
CA LYS A 547 11.93 11.90 -9.59
C LYS A 547 11.82 10.67 -10.47
N TRP A 548 10.60 10.33 -10.87
CA TRP A 548 10.37 9.26 -11.83
C TRP A 548 11.04 9.58 -13.18
N HIS A 549 11.85 8.67 -13.69
CA HIS A 549 12.37 8.71 -15.06
C HIS A 549 12.31 7.31 -15.65
N ILE A 550 12.44 7.20 -16.97
CA ILE A 550 12.58 5.91 -17.64
C ILE A 550 14.05 5.49 -17.64
N TRP A 551 14.29 4.26 -17.22
CA TRP A 551 15.58 3.59 -17.18
C TRP A 551 15.53 2.35 -18.06
N SER A 552 16.69 1.92 -18.51
CA SER A 552 16.91 0.66 -19.22
C SER A 552 17.94 -0.19 -18.48
N ILE A 553 17.78 -1.50 -18.56
CA ILE A 553 18.73 -2.49 -18.04
C ILE A 553 18.69 -3.73 -18.94
N ALA A 554 19.81 -4.43 -19.08
CA ALA A 554 19.85 -5.68 -19.81
C ALA A 554 19.08 -6.79 -19.05
N GLY A 555 18.62 -7.80 -19.77
CA GLY A 555 17.89 -8.94 -19.19
C GLY A 555 18.67 -9.83 -18.23
N ASP A 556 19.97 -9.55 -18.02
CA ASP A 556 20.84 -10.16 -17.02
C ASP A 556 21.13 -9.25 -15.82
N GLY A 557 20.58 -8.03 -15.80
CA GLY A 557 20.77 -7.04 -14.73
C GLY A 557 21.95 -6.09 -14.96
N THR A 558 22.67 -6.20 -16.07
CA THR A 558 23.79 -5.31 -16.38
C THR A 558 23.37 -4.07 -17.18
N GLY A 559 24.27 -3.09 -17.30
CA GLY A 559 24.09 -1.98 -18.24
C GLY A 559 22.97 -0.97 -17.87
N LEU A 560 22.72 -0.77 -16.58
CA LEU A 560 21.72 0.22 -16.11
C LEU A 560 22.00 1.62 -16.68
N LYS A 561 21.07 2.16 -17.47
CA LYS A 561 21.17 3.49 -18.11
C LYS A 561 19.87 4.26 -17.96
N GLN A 562 19.95 5.53 -17.55
CA GLN A 562 18.82 6.47 -17.58
C GLN A 562 18.55 6.91 -19.02
N ILE A 563 17.28 6.90 -19.43
CA ILE A 563 16.86 7.21 -20.81
C ILE A 563 16.20 8.58 -20.93
N THR A 564 15.44 9.00 -19.92
CA THR A 564 14.73 10.29 -19.92
C THR A 564 15.22 11.19 -18.79
N PHE A 565 15.11 12.50 -18.99
CA PHE A 565 15.68 13.52 -18.09
C PHE A 565 14.75 14.73 -17.87
N GLY A 566 13.45 14.61 -18.16
CA GLY A 566 12.55 15.76 -18.13
C GLY A 566 12.23 16.27 -16.72
N ALA A 567 12.04 17.57 -16.59
CA ALA A 567 11.94 18.23 -15.29
C ALA A 567 10.74 17.81 -14.42
N SER A 568 9.63 17.37 -15.03
CA SER A 568 8.42 16.90 -14.34
C SER A 568 8.40 15.38 -14.06
N GLY A 569 9.43 14.66 -14.52
CA GLY A 569 9.52 13.20 -14.47
C GLY A 569 8.76 12.49 -15.60
N GLU A 570 8.98 11.20 -15.74
CA GLU A 570 8.34 10.34 -16.75
C GLU A 570 7.95 8.98 -16.16
N ASN A 571 6.82 8.43 -16.61
CA ASN A 571 6.33 7.12 -16.18
C ASN A 571 5.64 6.33 -17.31
N HIS A 572 5.18 5.12 -16.98
CA HIS A 572 4.44 4.23 -17.87
C HIS A 572 5.12 3.97 -19.23
N PRO A 573 6.36 3.43 -19.25
CA PRO A 573 7.04 3.18 -20.51
C PRO A 573 6.31 2.10 -21.33
N ASP A 574 6.43 2.20 -22.65
CA ASP A 574 6.07 1.19 -23.63
C ASP A 574 7.05 1.22 -24.80
N VAL A 575 7.34 0.08 -25.42
CA VAL A 575 8.29 -0.02 -26.53
C VAL A 575 7.58 -0.57 -27.77
N SER A 576 7.88 -0.01 -28.93
CA SER A 576 7.33 -0.52 -30.20
C SER A 576 7.80 -1.94 -30.47
N SER A 577 6.99 -2.71 -31.19
CA SER A 577 7.27 -4.13 -31.50
C SER A 577 8.51 -4.35 -32.36
N ASP A 578 9.00 -3.30 -33.02
CA ASP A 578 10.25 -3.27 -33.79
C ASP A 578 11.45 -2.75 -32.97
N GLY A 579 11.24 -2.28 -31.73
CA GLY A 579 12.29 -1.72 -30.87
C GLY A 579 12.76 -0.32 -31.27
N THR A 580 12.14 0.34 -32.25
CA THR A 580 12.58 1.64 -32.76
C THR A 580 12.19 2.81 -31.86
N TYR A 581 11.06 2.73 -31.15
CA TYR A 581 10.52 3.83 -30.35
C TYR A 581 10.20 3.40 -28.92
N LEU A 582 10.57 4.25 -27.98
CA LEU A 582 10.11 4.24 -26.59
C LEU A 582 9.01 5.30 -26.43
N TYR A 583 7.87 4.91 -25.87
CA TYR A 583 6.75 5.77 -25.51
C TYR A 583 6.67 5.91 -24.00
N PHE A 584 6.31 7.09 -23.50
CA PHE A 584 6.19 7.35 -22.07
C PHE A 584 5.25 8.53 -21.78
N GLY A 585 4.70 8.54 -20.57
CA GLY A 585 3.90 9.65 -20.05
C GLY A 585 4.78 10.67 -19.34
N ARG A 586 4.63 11.95 -19.68
CA ARG A 586 5.23 13.07 -18.95
C ARG A 586 4.14 13.82 -18.18
N PRO A 587 4.19 13.88 -16.84
CA PRO A 587 3.20 14.61 -16.05
C PRO A 587 3.16 16.09 -16.46
N GLY A 588 1.95 16.61 -16.64
CA GLY A 588 1.62 18.02 -16.85
C GLY A 588 0.40 18.42 -16.01
N ARG A 589 -0.19 19.59 -16.23
CA ARG A 589 -1.54 19.89 -15.67
C ARG A 589 -2.49 18.83 -16.23
N ALA A 590 -2.98 17.94 -15.37
CA ALA A 590 -3.71 16.73 -15.75
C ALA A 590 -4.70 17.00 -16.89
N PRO A 591 -4.73 16.16 -17.95
CA PRO A 591 -4.10 14.84 -18.09
C PRO A 591 -2.62 14.83 -18.54
N THR A 592 -1.91 13.70 -18.29
CA THR A 592 -0.49 13.45 -18.64
C THR A 592 -0.27 13.47 -20.15
N GLU A 593 0.82 14.05 -20.61
CA GLU A 593 1.14 14.13 -22.04
C GLU A 593 1.86 12.87 -22.51
N LEU A 594 1.51 12.34 -23.68
CA LEU A 594 2.22 11.21 -24.28
C LEU A 594 3.42 11.71 -25.12
N TRP A 595 4.57 11.10 -24.92
CA TRP A 595 5.81 11.40 -25.64
C TRP A 595 6.39 10.12 -26.23
N ARG A 596 7.20 10.27 -27.27
CA ARG A 596 8.02 9.19 -27.83
C ARG A 596 9.47 9.63 -27.98
N LYS A 597 10.38 8.67 -27.97
CA LYS A 597 11.81 8.85 -28.22
C LYS A 597 12.28 7.75 -29.17
N GLN A 598 12.98 8.14 -30.23
CA GLN A 598 13.61 7.15 -31.11
C GLN A 598 14.82 6.54 -30.39
N LEU A 599 14.89 5.22 -30.32
CA LEU A 599 16.00 4.51 -29.67
C LEU A 599 17.19 4.35 -30.62
N PRO A 600 18.44 4.35 -30.11
CA PRO A 600 18.79 4.49 -28.69
C PRO A 600 18.84 5.94 -28.19
N ASP A 601 19.13 6.92 -29.04
CA ASP A 601 19.56 8.27 -28.60
C ASP A 601 18.84 9.43 -29.31
N GLY A 602 17.68 9.21 -29.92
CA GLY A 602 16.87 10.27 -30.55
C GLY A 602 16.31 11.26 -29.53
N GLU A 603 15.77 12.39 -30.02
CA GLU A 603 15.17 13.42 -29.16
C GLU A 603 13.76 13.05 -28.68
N ASP A 604 13.34 13.66 -27.57
CA ASP A 604 12.00 13.48 -27.03
C ASP A 604 10.98 14.27 -27.88
N GLU A 605 10.03 13.56 -28.49
CA GLU A 605 8.97 14.12 -29.32
C GLU A 605 7.62 14.01 -28.61
N ARG A 606 6.92 15.14 -28.48
CA ARG A 606 5.57 15.18 -27.92
C ARG A 606 4.55 14.69 -28.94
N LEU A 607 3.70 13.76 -28.54
CA LEU A 607 2.55 13.34 -29.32
C LEU A 607 1.32 14.19 -28.99
N ASN A 608 0.42 14.37 -29.97
CA ASN A 608 -0.83 15.08 -29.77
C ASN A 608 -1.90 14.20 -29.10
N PHE A 609 -1.52 13.58 -27.98
CA PHE A 609 -2.37 12.70 -27.20
C PHE A 609 -2.07 12.88 -25.72
N ARG A 610 -3.11 12.81 -24.88
CA ARG A 610 -2.98 12.85 -23.44
C ARG A 610 -3.57 11.59 -22.85
N THR A 611 -2.99 11.10 -21.77
CA THR A 611 -3.38 9.86 -21.09
C THR A 611 -3.61 10.12 -19.60
N ALA A 612 -4.40 9.26 -18.95
CA ALA A 612 -4.61 9.25 -17.52
C ALA A 612 -4.09 7.96 -16.85
N GLY A 613 -3.21 7.20 -17.52
CA GLY A 613 -2.65 5.97 -16.99
C GLY A 613 -1.65 5.30 -17.94
N PRO A 614 -1.44 3.98 -17.79
CA PRO A 614 -0.60 3.22 -18.71
C PRO A 614 -1.12 3.29 -20.14
N THR A 615 -0.19 3.36 -21.10
CA THR A 615 -0.48 3.27 -22.54
C THR A 615 0.16 2.01 -23.10
N ARG A 616 -0.48 1.39 -24.09
CA ARG A 616 0.02 0.21 -24.80
C ARG A 616 -0.11 0.43 -26.30
N MET A 617 1.01 0.47 -27.00
CA MET A 617 1.06 0.55 -28.45
C MET A 617 0.59 -0.78 -29.05
N SER A 618 -0.06 -0.71 -30.20
CA SER A 618 -0.45 -1.91 -30.93
C SER A 618 0.79 -2.64 -31.42
N PRO A 619 0.86 -3.98 -31.26
CA PRO A 619 2.00 -4.76 -31.69
C PRO A 619 2.13 -4.85 -33.21
N THR A 620 1.07 -4.49 -33.96
CA THR A 620 0.99 -4.60 -35.42
C THR A 620 0.76 -3.27 -36.13
N ASN A 621 0.36 -2.22 -35.42
CA ASN A 621 0.13 -0.89 -36.00
C ASN A 621 0.77 0.22 -35.12
N PRO A 622 1.89 0.83 -35.55
CA PRO A 622 2.61 1.83 -34.75
C PRO A 622 1.85 3.15 -34.54
N SER A 623 0.80 3.40 -35.34
CA SER A 623 -0.08 4.57 -35.17
C SER A 623 -1.22 4.31 -34.18
N GLN A 624 -1.45 3.06 -33.79
CA GLN A 624 -2.57 2.69 -32.93
C GLN A 624 -2.09 2.37 -31.52
N LEU A 625 -2.86 2.81 -30.53
CA LEU A 625 -2.62 2.52 -29.12
C LEU A 625 -3.91 2.29 -28.36
N VAL A 626 -3.77 1.66 -27.19
CA VAL A 626 -4.82 1.60 -26.18
C VAL A 626 -4.33 2.28 -24.91
N SER A 627 -5.18 3.13 -24.34
CA SER A 627 -4.85 3.94 -23.17
C SER A 627 -6.04 4.12 -22.24
N PHE A 628 -5.75 4.39 -20.97
CA PHE A 628 -6.74 4.77 -19.98
C PHE A 628 -6.97 6.29 -20.01
N LEU A 629 -8.21 6.74 -20.20
CA LEU A 629 -8.58 8.15 -20.25
C LEU A 629 -9.65 8.50 -19.21
N TYR A 630 -9.54 9.73 -18.70
CA TYR A 630 -10.64 10.39 -18.02
C TYR A 630 -11.54 11.10 -19.05
N VAL A 631 -12.83 10.78 -19.09
CA VAL A 631 -13.83 11.38 -19.99
C VAL A 631 -14.93 12.02 -19.14
N GLN A 632 -14.93 13.35 -19.06
CA GLN A 632 -15.74 14.13 -18.12
C GLN A 632 -17.27 13.90 -18.25
N ASP A 633 -17.75 13.58 -19.45
CA ASP A 633 -19.18 13.41 -19.76
C ASP A 633 -19.60 11.96 -20.01
N ALA A 634 -18.72 10.99 -19.72
CA ALA A 634 -19.06 9.57 -19.82
C ALA A 634 -19.79 9.10 -18.56
N LYS A 635 -20.77 8.19 -18.72
CA LYS A 635 -21.40 7.46 -17.59
C LYS A 635 -20.34 6.84 -16.66
N TYR A 636 -19.22 6.43 -17.24
CA TYR A 636 -18.03 5.97 -16.54
C TYR A 636 -16.86 6.88 -16.90
N PRO A 637 -16.49 7.83 -16.03
CA PRO A 637 -15.54 8.87 -16.38
C PRO A 637 -14.11 8.36 -16.54
N TRP A 638 -13.85 7.08 -16.28
CA TRP A 638 -12.57 6.43 -16.51
C TRP A 638 -12.76 5.26 -17.46
N THR A 639 -12.28 5.37 -18.70
CA THR A 639 -12.52 4.36 -19.76
C THR A 639 -11.24 4.03 -20.51
N VAL A 640 -11.22 2.84 -21.09
CA VAL A 640 -10.19 2.46 -22.06
C VAL A 640 -10.60 2.98 -23.43
N VAL A 641 -9.65 3.58 -24.14
CA VAL A 641 -9.85 4.04 -25.51
C VAL A 641 -8.87 3.37 -26.45
N LEU A 642 -9.31 3.19 -27.69
CA LEU A 642 -8.47 2.94 -28.84
C LEU A 642 -8.18 4.29 -29.49
N ALA A 643 -6.92 4.68 -29.54
CA ALA A 643 -6.53 5.92 -30.22
C ALA A 643 -5.70 5.60 -31.46
N ASP A 644 -5.93 6.38 -32.50
CA ASP A 644 -5.08 6.45 -33.68
C ASP A 644 -4.37 7.80 -33.64
N LEU A 645 -3.05 7.78 -33.54
CA LEU A 645 -2.18 8.95 -33.42
C LEU A 645 -2.19 9.82 -34.68
N ASP A 646 -2.56 9.25 -35.83
CA ASP A 646 -2.61 9.96 -37.12
C ASP A 646 -3.98 10.61 -37.38
N GLN A 647 -5.02 10.22 -36.63
CA GLN A 647 -6.39 10.72 -36.85
C GLN A 647 -6.69 12.02 -36.09
N ARG A 648 -7.35 12.95 -36.79
CA ARG A 648 -7.88 14.19 -36.20
C ARG A 648 -9.21 14.02 -35.46
N SER A 649 -9.93 12.92 -35.71
CA SER A 649 -11.29 12.64 -35.19
C SER A 649 -11.35 12.31 -33.70
N GLY A 650 -10.19 12.21 -33.03
CA GLY A 650 -10.10 11.85 -31.62
C GLY A 650 -10.19 10.34 -31.37
N PRO A 651 -9.88 9.89 -30.14
CA PRO A 651 -9.90 8.46 -29.79
C PRO A 651 -11.30 7.86 -29.87
N GLU A 652 -11.38 6.59 -30.23
CA GLU A 652 -12.60 5.79 -30.18
C GLU A 652 -12.71 5.08 -28.82
N ASN A 653 -13.88 5.17 -28.19
CA ASN A 653 -14.14 4.46 -26.93
C ASN A 653 -14.24 2.96 -27.17
N LEU A 654 -13.36 2.19 -26.53
CA LEU A 654 -13.61 0.77 -26.34
C LEU A 654 -14.46 0.63 -25.09
N TYR A 655 -15.77 0.44 -25.27
CA TYR A 655 -16.70 0.32 -24.15
C TYR A 655 -16.47 -0.99 -23.38
N PHE A 656 -15.53 -0.98 -22.42
CA PHE A 656 -15.35 -1.98 -21.38
C PHE A 656 -14.64 -1.37 -20.16
N GLU A 657 -14.92 -1.93 -18.98
CA GLU A 657 -14.40 -1.46 -17.69
C GLU A 657 -13.34 -2.44 -17.17
N PRO A 658 -12.03 -2.19 -17.41
CA PRO A 658 -11.00 -3.01 -16.80
C PRO A 658 -10.89 -2.72 -15.30
N GLU A 659 -10.61 -3.75 -14.52
CA GLU A 659 -10.16 -3.59 -13.14
C GLU A 659 -8.75 -2.99 -13.13
N ASN A 660 -8.56 -1.81 -12.51
CA ASN A 660 -7.26 -1.25 -12.13
C ASN A 660 -6.16 -1.28 -13.22
N HIS A 661 -6.41 -0.70 -14.40
CA HIS A 661 -5.45 -0.63 -15.53
C HIS A 661 -4.90 -1.98 -16.03
N VAL A 662 -5.57 -3.10 -15.72
CA VAL A 662 -5.18 -4.44 -16.19
C VAL A 662 -5.67 -4.66 -17.61
N PHE A 663 -4.81 -4.38 -18.59
CA PHE A 663 -5.07 -4.70 -19.99
C PHE A 663 -3.78 -4.94 -20.77
N ALA A 664 -3.88 -5.76 -21.82
CA ALA A 664 -2.80 -6.03 -22.77
C ALA A 664 -3.38 -6.32 -24.16
N TRP A 665 -2.65 -5.92 -25.20
CA TRP A 665 -2.96 -6.33 -26.56
C TRP A 665 -2.78 -7.83 -26.75
N ASP A 666 -3.63 -8.44 -27.57
CA ASP A 666 -3.26 -9.71 -28.16
C ASP A 666 -2.15 -9.54 -29.19
N ARG A 667 -1.42 -10.62 -29.48
CA ARG A 667 -0.24 -10.56 -30.34
C ARG A 667 -0.54 -10.10 -31.78
N SER A 668 -1.76 -10.35 -32.29
CA SER A 668 -2.17 -9.95 -33.64
C SER A 668 -2.69 -8.51 -33.73
N GLY A 669 -2.96 -7.87 -32.60
CA GLY A 669 -3.56 -6.53 -32.56
C GLY A 669 -5.05 -6.51 -32.94
N SER A 670 -5.73 -7.65 -32.88
CA SER A 670 -7.16 -7.78 -33.16
C SER A 670 -8.07 -7.43 -31.97
N GLY A 671 -7.53 -7.41 -30.75
CA GLY A 671 -8.29 -7.24 -29.53
C GLY A 671 -7.44 -7.07 -28.28
N ILE A 672 -8.13 -6.83 -27.17
CA ILE A 672 -7.55 -6.48 -25.88
C ILE A 672 -7.98 -7.50 -24.83
N TYR A 673 -7.01 -8.08 -24.14
CA TYR A 673 -7.23 -8.80 -22.89
C TYR A 673 -7.35 -7.79 -21.74
N PHE A 674 -8.30 -8.00 -20.84
CA PHE A 674 -8.49 -7.14 -19.68
C PHE A 674 -9.06 -7.90 -18.48
N GLY A 675 -8.72 -7.46 -17.26
CA GLY A 675 -9.33 -7.98 -16.05
C GLY A 675 -10.71 -7.37 -15.84
N LYS A 676 -11.74 -8.17 -15.57
CA LYS A 676 -13.09 -7.70 -15.24
C LYS A 676 -13.52 -8.24 -13.88
N LYS A 677 -13.78 -7.32 -12.96
CA LYS A 677 -14.21 -7.61 -11.59
C LYS A 677 -15.72 -7.85 -11.52
N SER A 678 -16.11 -8.82 -10.72
CA SER A 678 -17.46 -9.00 -10.19
C SER A 678 -17.34 -9.29 -8.68
N LEU A 679 -17.83 -8.35 -7.85
CA LEU A 679 -17.67 -8.38 -6.39
C LEU A 679 -16.24 -8.67 -5.90
N SER A 680 -15.98 -9.84 -5.34
CA SER A 680 -14.67 -10.23 -4.80
C SER A 680 -13.79 -10.99 -5.79
N VAL A 681 -14.31 -11.30 -6.98
CA VAL A 681 -13.67 -12.15 -7.99
C VAL A 681 -13.39 -11.34 -9.24
N SER A 682 -12.29 -11.64 -9.94
CA SER A 682 -12.01 -11.07 -11.25
C SER A 682 -11.53 -12.14 -12.20
N ASN A 683 -11.96 -12.00 -13.44
CA ASN A 683 -11.59 -12.91 -14.53
C ASN A 683 -10.98 -12.13 -15.68
N LEU A 684 -10.16 -12.81 -16.47
CA LEU A 684 -9.65 -12.27 -17.71
C LEU A 684 -10.75 -12.34 -18.78
N TRP A 685 -10.94 -11.26 -19.50
CA TRP A 685 -11.85 -11.12 -20.63
C TRP A 685 -11.09 -10.68 -21.87
N PHE A 686 -11.64 -10.97 -23.04
CA PHE A 686 -11.11 -10.55 -24.33
C PHE A 686 -12.15 -9.71 -25.07
N LYS A 687 -11.77 -8.50 -25.48
CA LYS A 687 -12.58 -7.58 -26.28
C LYS A 687 -11.98 -7.43 -27.68
N PRO A 688 -12.64 -7.95 -28.72
CA PRO A 688 -12.29 -7.65 -30.10
C PRO A 688 -12.44 -6.15 -30.43
N ILE A 689 -11.58 -5.63 -31.33
CA ILE A 689 -11.63 -4.23 -31.79
C ILE A 689 -12.76 -3.97 -32.78
N ASP A 690 -13.23 -5.01 -33.47
CA ASP A 690 -14.35 -4.95 -34.42
C ASP A 690 -15.74 -4.73 -33.76
N LYS A 691 -15.74 -4.29 -32.49
CA LYS A 691 -16.92 -4.00 -31.65
C LYS A 691 -17.76 -5.20 -31.27
N GLN A 692 -17.35 -6.43 -31.58
CA GLN A 692 -18.02 -7.61 -31.04
C GLN A 692 -18.05 -7.60 -29.49
N PRO A 693 -19.04 -8.26 -28.86
CA PRO A 693 -19.11 -8.36 -27.41
C PRO A 693 -17.84 -8.97 -26.81
N ALA A 694 -17.45 -8.51 -25.61
CA ALA A 694 -16.35 -9.12 -24.89
C ALA A 694 -16.73 -10.55 -24.47
N ARG A 695 -15.76 -11.47 -24.52
CA ARG A 695 -15.93 -12.85 -24.04
C ARG A 695 -15.04 -13.10 -22.83
N GLN A 696 -15.54 -13.87 -21.88
CA GLN A 696 -14.76 -14.32 -20.74
C GLN A 696 -13.71 -15.34 -21.21
N VAL A 697 -12.48 -15.20 -20.70
CA VAL A 697 -11.37 -16.11 -20.97
C VAL A 697 -11.25 -17.08 -19.80
N THR A 698 -10.94 -16.60 -18.60
CA THR A 698 -10.78 -17.45 -17.41
C THR A 698 -12.08 -17.55 -16.60
N ASP A 699 -12.23 -18.61 -15.80
CA ASP A 699 -13.40 -18.79 -14.92
C ASP A 699 -12.98 -19.13 -13.48
N TYR A 700 -12.33 -18.17 -12.83
CA TYR A 700 -11.96 -18.23 -11.43
C TYR A 700 -13.17 -17.97 -10.53
N ASP A 701 -13.18 -18.63 -9.37
CA ASP A 701 -14.16 -18.50 -8.30
C ASP A 701 -13.70 -17.57 -7.16
N THR A 702 -12.41 -17.21 -7.15
CA THR A 702 -11.74 -16.48 -6.08
C THR A 702 -10.59 -15.61 -6.62
N GLY A 703 -10.28 -14.56 -5.86
CA GLY A 703 -9.16 -13.67 -6.15
C GLY A 703 -9.41 -12.73 -7.33
N LYS A 704 -8.45 -11.83 -7.54
CA LYS A 704 -8.52 -10.77 -8.54
C LYS A 704 -7.35 -10.87 -9.52
N VAL A 705 -7.57 -10.57 -10.78
CA VAL A 705 -6.50 -10.40 -11.76
C VAL A 705 -5.99 -8.97 -11.63
N VAL A 706 -4.74 -8.81 -11.21
CA VAL A 706 -4.12 -7.51 -10.92
C VAL A 706 -2.94 -7.17 -11.84
N GLY A 707 -2.60 -8.07 -12.76
CA GLY A 707 -1.61 -7.84 -13.81
C GLY A 707 -1.80 -8.83 -14.96
N VAL A 708 -1.46 -8.41 -16.18
CA VAL A 708 -1.57 -9.22 -17.40
C VAL A 708 -0.43 -8.90 -18.36
N ALA A 709 0.15 -9.92 -18.99
CA ALA A 709 1.08 -9.80 -20.11
C ALA A 709 0.93 -10.97 -21.08
N VAL A 710 1.04 -10.71 -22.39
CA VAL A 710 0.91 -11.72 -23.44
C VAL A 710 2.31 -12.07 -23.97
N SER A 711 2.57 -13.36 -24.18
CA SER A 711 3.86 -13.82 -24.69
C SER A 711 4.13 -13.32 -26.11
N SER A 712 5.42 -13.26 -26.48
CA SER A 712 5.88 -12.78 -27.79
C SER A 712 5.31 -13.57 -28.98
N ASP A 713 4.99 -14.84 -28.79
CA ASP A 713 4.34 -15.72 -29.75
C ASP A 713 2.80 -15.70 -29.68
N GLY A 714 2.21 -15.05 -28.66
CA GLY A 714 0.77 -14.99 -28.42
C GLY A 714 0.13 -16.30 -27.93
N SER A 715 0.92 -17.33 -27.63
CA SER A 715 0.40 -18.64 -27.18
C SER A 715 0.03 -18.66 -25.70
N ARG A 716 0.61 -17.77 -24.89
CA ARG A 716 0.44 -17.76 -23.44
C ARG A 716 0.18 -16.37 -22.88
N ILE A 717 -0.54 -16.34 -21.76
CA ILE A 717 -0.81 -15.14 -20.97
C ILE A 717 -0.28 -15.36 -19.58
N ALA A 718 0.58 -14.45 -19.11
CA ALA A 718 0.96 -14.37 -17.72
C ALA A 718 -0.02 -13.46 -16.97
N LEU A 719 -0.46 -13.91 -15.81
CA LEU A 719 -1.38 -13.18 -14.94
C LEU A 719 -0.75 -13.03 -13.56
N SER A 720 -0.84 -11.84 -12.97
CA SER A 720 -0.73 -11.71 -11.52
C SER A 720 -2.13 -11.82 -10.92
N ARG A 721 -2.32 -12.73 -9.97
CA ARG A 721 -3.58 -12.89 -9.25
C ARG A 721 -3.40 -12.62 -7.77
N GLU A 722 -4.24 -11.76 -7.23
CA GLU A 722 -4.28 -11.39 -5.81
C GLU A 722 -5.46 -12.08 -5.12
N ASN A 723 -5.17 -12.87 -4.09
CA ASN A 723 -6.16 -13.38 -3.15
C ASN A 723 -6.21 -12.46 -1.94
N THR A 724 -7.42 -12.12 -1.52
CA THR A 724 -7.65 -11.32 -0.32
C THR A 724 -8.37 -12.17 0.71
N VAL A 725 -7.83 -12.20 1.92
CA VAL A 725 -8.39 -12.86 3.09
C VAL A 725 -8.76 -11.77 4.08
N SER A 726 -10.01 -11.77 4.54
CA SER A 726 -10.50 -10.83 5.55
C SER A 726 -11.11 -11.55 6.74
N ASN A 727 -10.61 -11.25 7.93
CA ASN A 727 -11.14 -11.75 9.19
C ASN A 727 -11.45 -10.58 10.13
N LEU A 728 -12.44 -10.78 11.01
CA LEU A 728 -12.83 -9.78 11.99
C LEU A 728 -12.15 -10.06 13.32
N PHE A 729 -11.69 -9.00 13.96
CA PHE A 729 -11.03 -9.03 15.26
C PHE A 729 -11.76 -8.11 16.23
N MET A 730 -11.95 -8.58 17.45
CA MET A 730 -12.30 -7.74 18.60
C MET A 730 -11.04 -7.15 19.19
N ILE A 731 -11.10 -5.87 19.51
CA ILE A 731 -10.06 -5.13 20.22
C ILE A 731 -10.71 -4.62 21.50
N LYS A 732 -10.08 -4.87 22.66
CA LYS A 732 -10.58 -4.48 24.00
C LYS A 732 -9.44 -3.91 24.84
N GLY A 733 -9.77 -3.24 25.95
CA GLY A 733 -8.76 -2.72 26.91
C GLY A 733 -8.12 -1.39 26.53
N PHE A 734 -8.61 -0.74 25.47
CA PHE A 734 -8.04 0.49 24.91
C PHE A 734 -8.52 1.79 25.59
N LEU A 735 -9.29 1.71 26.66
CA LEU A 735 -9.73 2.91 27.40
C LEU A 735 -8.71 3.37 28.46
N GLY A 736 -7.74 2.53 28.82
CA GLY A 736 -6.75 2.78 29.88
C GLY A 736 -7.41 2.87 31.25
N ASN A 737 -7.37 1.78 32.01
CA ASN A 737 -7.67 1.79 33.45
C ASN A 737 -6.36 1.82 34.24
#